data_AF-A0A5P9CML5-F1
#
_entry.id   AF-A0A5P9CML5-F1
#
_cell.length_a   1.000
_cell.length_b   1.000
_cell.length_c   1.000
_cell.angle_alpha   90.00
_cell.angle_beta   90.00
_cell.angle_gamma   90.00
#
_symmetry.space_group_name_H-M   'P 1'
#
loop_
_entity.id
_entity.type
_entity.pdbx_description
1 polymer ?
#
loop_
_entity_poly.entity_id
_entity_poly.type
_entity_poly.pdbx_seq_one_letter_code
_entity_poly.pdbx_strand_id
1 'polypeptide(L)'
;MSKKTTSKSKQPKTAKKLSSRKKSSKNQRNWLKIVWSVAWKASLAGIVVIVFIGVYLDSMVRQRFEGQLFDLPTVVYARILNLAPGDSISIQEVRNELDVLNYRKVRHPRYPGEYSSSSTKIELFRRPFEFTNGPEPDRHVMLHFDATSLKRIESLEKAGDLGYLRIEPKMLGMLEKGHDEQRLFLRRDQFPEIMVDALLVTEDRDFYQHDGVSPLAIARAMVANLKAGRTVQGGSTLTQQLAKNIFLSSDRTLWRKLREAYMALIIDYRYSKDRILEGYLNEVYLGQSRGEAIHGFGLASRLYFGQPIQELRIDQLALLVGMVKGPSYYNPIRYPERAKERRDLVLRLMMQQDVLSASQYEMAVNRPLDIQDNPRIASRQPAYFQQLKIELKDKVGEVFQSDLGLRVFTSLDPVSQQELEQAIARKIPQLSQVAGKSLEGAAIAVDRHTGEIRAMVGGKRTGYDGFNRALNASRQIGSLVKPAVYLTALEQPQKYNLATTLHDKPISLKGSKGSVWSPRNYDRKFRGDVPLYLALAKSLNVPTVELGMQLGIPKVIDTLEKLGVDPDEIRPVPSMFLGSFTLTPFQVAQMYQTLTNSGKRSPLSALRSVVDKEGKVLFQSLPRTSQTIDQQAAWLTTYAMKRGVLEGTGRYLNSQFGWAALAGKTGTSNDTRDSWFVGVDGREVTTIWLGRDDNQPTKLTGSSGALRVYAEYLNHRIPETLSLPWPKGISTLGFAYTDNGSLELDCGNAFKLPMWDVNNQLKSQCDSQPAQWIKKLFSW
;
A
#
# COMPACT_ATOMS: atom_id res chain seq x y z
N MET A 1 9.33 -68.73 -96.20
CA MET A 1 8.61 -67.83 -95.28
C MET A 1 8.87 -68.26 -93.84
N SER A 2 9.15 -67.29 -92.96
CA SER A 2 9.14 -67.29 -91.48
C SER A 2 9.86 -68.40 -90.69
N LYS A 3 10.96 -68.10 -89.99
CA LYS A 3 11.06 -67.47 -88.64
C LYS A 3 10.55 -68.35 -87.50
N LYS A 4 11.47 -68.99 -86.76
CA LYS A 4 11.58 -68.98 -85.29
C LYS A 4 12.65 -69.97 -84.79
N THR A 5 13.14 -69.64 -83.58
CA THR A 5 13.58 -70.53 -82.49
C THR A 5 14.95 -71.23 -82.50
N THR A 6 15.69 -70.89 -81.43
CA THR A 6 16.39 -71.74 -80.44
C THR A 6 17.76 -72.37 -80.70
N SER A 7 18.62 -72.15 -79.70
CA SER A 7 19.43 -73.15 -78.95
C SER A 7 20.87 -73.46 -79.38
N LYS A 8 21.78 -73.08 -78.44
CA LYS A 8 22.97 -73.79 -77.89
C LYS A 8 24.06 -74.35 -78.84
N SER A 9 25.31 -73.98 -78.53
CA SER A 9 26.38 -74.89 -78.00
C SER A 9 27.79 -74.70 -78.60
N LYS A 10 28.79 -74.54 -77.69
CA LYS A 10 30.25 -74.91 -77.73
C LYS A 10 31.18 -74.20 -78.74
N GLN A 11 32.12 -73.34 -78.29
CA GLN A 11 33.52 -73.58 -77.84
C GLN A 11 34.52 -73.94 -78.97
N PRO A 12 35.84 -73.56 -78.96
CA PRO A 12 36.72 -73.63 -77.77
C PRO A 12 37.92 -72.64 -77.62
N LYS A 13 38.40 -72.58 -76.35
CA LYS A 13 39.78 -72.61 -75.83
C LYS A 13 40.86 -71.60 -76.31
N THR A 14 41.49 -70.96 -75.32
CA THR A 14 42.92 -71.19 -75.02
C THR A 14 43.17 -71.03 -73.52
N ALA A 15 43.97 -71.95 -72.97
CA ALA A 15 44.28 -72.07 -71.55
C ALA A 15 45.71 -71.58 -71.28
N LYS A 16 45.96 -71.03 -70.08
CA LYS A 16 47.27 -71.16 -69.42
C LYS A 16 47.14 -71.13 -67.88
N LYS A 17 47.46 -72.30 -67.33
CA LYS A 17 48.09 -72.67 -66.04
C LYS A 17 47.70 -71.97 -64.74
N LEU A 18 47.25 -72.82 -63.81
CA LEU A 18 47.17 -72.64 -62.36
C LEU A 18 48.54 -72.40 -61.71
N SER A 19 48.57 -71.54 -60.68
CA SER A 19 49.41 -71.76 -59.51
C SER A 19 48.63 -71.38 -58.25
N SER A 20 48.67 -72.28 -57.27
CA SER A 20 48.03 -72.17 -55.96
C SER A 20 48.84 -71.30 -55.00
N ARG A 21 48.19 -70.41 -54.24
CA ARG A 21 48.70 -69.97 -52.94
C ARG A 21 47.55 -69.56 -52.02
N LYS A 22 47.33 -70.37 -50.97
CA LYS A 22 46.54 -70.02 -49.78
C LYS A 22 47.01 -68.66 -49.24
N LYS A 23 46.13 -67.67 -49.10
CA LYS A 23 46.36 -66.49 -48.27
C LYS A 23 45.53 -66.59 -46.99
N SER A 24 46.25 -66.55 -45.87
CA SER A 24 45.82 -66.75 -44.50
C SER A 24 44.77 -65.75 -44.01
N SER A 25 43.91 -66.20 -43.09
CA SER A 25 42.89 -65.43 -42.37
C SER A 25 43.42 -64.48 -41.28
N LYS A 26 44.65 -63.94 -41.39
CA LYS A 26 45.26 -63.08 -40.35
C LYS A 26 44.85 -61.60 -40.37
N ASN A 27 44.20 -61.10 -41.43
CA ASN A 27 43.98 -59.65 -41.60
C ASN A 27 42.68 -59.09 -41.00
N GLN A 28 41.71 -59.94 -40.64
CA GLN A 28 40.45 -59.47 -40.03
C GLN A 28 40.59 -59.12 -38.53
N ARG A 29 41.50 -59.80 -37.79
CA ARG A 29 41.70 -59.58 -36.35
C ARG A 29 42.41 -58.25 -36.00
N ASN A 30 43.25 -57.71 -36.89
CA ASN A 30 43.94 -56.44 -36.66
C ASN A 30 43.06 -55.22 -36.92
N TRP A 31 42.18 -55.27 -37.93
CA TRP A 31 41.24 -54.19 -38.19
C TRP A 31 40.23 -54.03 -37.06
N LEU A 32 39.69 -55.14 -36.53
CA LEU A 32 38.81 -55.12 -35.36
C LEU A 32 39.49 -54.53 -34.11
N LYS A 33 40.78 -54.81 -33.86
CA LYS A 33 41.53 -54.20 -32.74
C LYS A 33 41.74 -52.70 -32.91
N ILE A 34 41.97 -52.23 -34.14
CA ILE A 34 42.12 -50.80 -34.44
C ILE A 34 40.78 -50.08 -34.29
N VAL A 35 39.70 -50.64 -34.86
CA VAL A 35 38.34 -50.08 -34.68
C VAL A 35 37.95 -50.05 -33.20
N TRP A 36 38.25 -51.10 -32.44
CA TRP A 36 37.97 -51.14 -31.00
C TRP A 36 38.83 -50.15 -30.21
N SER A 37 40.10 -49.97 -30.56
CA SER A 37 40.98 -48.96 -29.96
C SER A 37 40.54 -47.54 -30.28
N VAL A 38 40.09 -47.27 -31.50
CA VAL A 38 39.57 -45.95 -31.91
C VAL A 38 38.23 -45.68 -31.23
N ALA A 39 37.33 -46.67 -31.17
CA ALA A 39 36.06 -46.57 -30.45
C ALA A 39 36.27 -46.34 -28.94
N TRP A 40 37.24 -47.04 -28.32
CA TRP A 40 37.59 -46.84 -26.92
C TRP A 40 38.15 -45.43 -26.65
N LYS A 41 39.10 -44.96 -27.48
CA LYS A 41 39.66 -43.60 -27.36
C LYS A 41 38.61 -42.52 -27.61
N ALA A 42 37.72 -42.73 -28.59
CA ALA A 42 36.60 -41.83 -28.87
C ALA A 42 35.57 -41.83 -27.72
N SER A 43 35.29 -42.98 -27.13
CA SER A 43 34.43 -43.10 -25.94
C SER A 43 35.05 -42.38 -24.74
N LEU A 44 36.34 -42.56 -24.50
CA LEU A 44 37.07 -41.86 -23.44
C LEU A 44 37.05 -40.34 -23.64
N ALA A 45 37.33 -39.88 -24.87
CA ALA A 45 37.23 -38.46 -25.22
C ALA A 45 35.80 -37.93 -25.03
N GLY A 46 34.78 -38.70 -25.40
CA GLY A 46 33.38 -38.37 -25.17
C GLY A 46 33.03 -38.25 -23.68
N ILE A 47 33.54 -39.14 -22.83
CA ILE A 47 33.38 -39.06 -21.37
C ILE A 47 34.03 -37.78 -20.83
N VAL A 48 35.25 -37.46 -21.27
CA VAL A 48 35.94 -36.22 -20.86
C VAL A 48 35.11 -34.98 -21.25
N VAL A 49 34.53 -34.95 -22.45
CA VAL A 49 33.64 -33.86 -22.88
C VAL A 49 32.39 -33.78 -22.00
N ILE A 50 31.74 -34.90 -21.67
CA ILE A 50 30.56 -34.94 -20.79
C ILE A 50 30.91 -34.46 -19.38
N VAL A 51 32.08 -34.82 -18.86
CA VAL A 51 32.57 -34.34 -17.56
C VAL A 51 32.81 -32.83 -17.62
N PHE A 52 33.45 -32.32 -18.68
CA PHE A 52 33.68 -30.87 -18.83
C PHE A 52 32.36 -30.09 -18.93
N ILE A 53 31.39 -30.61 -19.69
CA ILE A 53 30.02 -30.08 -19.73
C ILE A 53 29.39 -30.13 -18.33
N GLY A 54 29.58 -31.23 -17.60
CA GLY A 54 29.10 -31.39 -16.23
C GLY A 54 29.65 -30.31 -15.30
N VAL A 55 30.96 -30.07 -15.31
CA VAL A 55 31.62 -29.02 -14.53
C VAL A 55 31.11 -27.63 -14.91
N TYR A 56 30.92 -27.37 -16.20
CA TYR A 56 30.33 -26.11 -16.67
C TYR A 56 28.89 -25.92 -16.19
N LEU A 57 28.03 -26.94 -16.33
CA LEU A 57 26.65 -26.91 -15.84
C LEU A 57 26.60 -26.80 -14.31
N ASP A 58 27.49 -27.47 -13.60
CA ASP A 58 27.66 -27.39 -12.15
C ASP A 58 27.98 -25.96 -11.70
N SER A 59 28.95 -25.34 -12.36
CA SER A 59 29.30 -23.94 -12.11
C SER A 59 28.11 -23.01 -12.34
N MET A 60 27.34 -23.23 -13.40
CA MET A 60 26.15 -22.44 -13.70
C MET A 60 25.04 -22.63 -12.66
N VAL A 61 24.83 -23.87 -12.21
CA VAL A 61 23.87 -24.21 -11.14
C VAL A 61 24.28 -23.56 -9.82
N ARG A 62 25.55 -23.67 -9.42
CA ARG A 62 26.07 -23.03 -8.18
C ARG A 62 25.92 -21.52 -8.21
N GLN A 63 26.36 -20.87 -9.29
CA GLN A 63 26.27 -19.41 -9.42
C GLN A 63 24.83 -18.91 -9.22
N ARG A 64 23.83 -19.68 -9.67
CA ARG A 64 22.42 -19.30 -9.54
C ARG A 64 21.81 -19.67 -8.18
N PHE A 65 22.09 -20.85 -7.63
CA PHE A 65 21.47 -21.32 -6.39
C PHE A 65 22.19 -20.89 -5.10
N GLU A 66 23.52 -20.73 -5.13
CA GLU A 66 24.31 -20.17 -4.01
C GLU A 66 24.22 -18.62 -4.00
N GLY A 67 23.97 -18.03 -5.16
CA GLY A 67 23.67 -16.60 -5.31
C GLY A 67 22.18 -16.29 -5.20
N GLN A 68 21.75 -15.25 -5.91
CA GLN A 68 20.36 -14.85 -5.97
C GLN A 68 19.59 -15.68 -7.02
N LEU A 69 18.82 -16.67 -6.54
CA LEU A 69 18.04 -17.57 -7.40
C LEU A 69 17.02 -16.79 -8.27
N PHE A 70 16.43 -15.75 -7.67
CA PHE A 70 15.42 -14.88 -8.27
C PHE A 70 15.69 -13.42 -7.93
N ASP A 71 15.43 -12.51 -8.86
CA ASP A 71 15.28 -11.10 -8.53
C ASP A 71 13.93 -10.96 -7.81
N LEU A 72 13.99 -10.60 -6.53
CA LEU A 72 12.82 -10.56 -5.66
C LEU A 72 12.34 -9.12 -5.56
N PRO A 73 11.11 -8.83 -6.01
CA PRO A 73 10.61 -7.48 -5.92
C PRO A 73 10.45 -7.07 -4.46
N THR A 74 10.65 -5.78 -4.20
CA THR A 74 10.40 -5.21 -2.87
C THR A 74 8.90 -5.19 -2.60
N VAL A 75 8.46 -5.82 -1.52
CA VAL A 75 7.05 -5.86 -1.10
C VAL A 75 6.74 -4.69 -0.18
N VAL A 76 5.68 -3.95 -0.48
CA VAL A 76 5.26 -2.78 0.31
C VAL A 76 4.00 -3.13 1.10
N TYR A 77 4.06 -2.88 2.41
CA TYR A 77 2.98 -3.09 3.37
C TYR A 77 2.47 -1.76 3.94
N ALA A 78 1.18 -1.73 4.29
CA ALA A 78 0.53 -0.64 5.02
C ALA A 78 1.03 -0.55 6.47
N ARG A 79 0.40 0.32 7.29
CA ARG A 79 0.64 0.36 8.73
C ARG A 79 0.28 -0.97 9.39
N ILE A 80 0.99 -1.31 10.46
CA ILE A 80 0.60 -2.38 11.38
C ILE A 80 -0.41 -1.79 12.37
N LEU A 81 -1.62 -2.36 12.48
CA LEU A 81 -2.55 -1.99 13.54
C LEU A 81 -2.14 -2.70 14.83
N ASN A 82 -1.80 -1.92 15.85
CA ASN A 82 -1.60 -2.43 17.20
C ASN A 82 -2.88 -2.13 18.00
N LEU A 83 -3.41 -3.14 18.66
CA LEU A 83 -4.58 -3.07 19.52
C LEU A 83 -4.14 -3.37 20.95
N ALA A 84 -4.55 -2.53 21.90
CA ALA A 84 -4.34 -2.72 23.32
C ALA A 84 -5.64 -2.43 24.11
N PRO A 85 -5.85 -3.09 25.25
CA PRO A 85 -6.91 -2.71 26.18
C PRO A 85 -6.79 -1.22 26.57
N GLY A 86 -7.89 -0.48 26.41
CA GLY A 86 -7.97 0.96 26.67
C GLY A 86 -7.88 1.83 25.41
N ASP A 87 -7.55 1.28 24.24
CA ASP A 87 -7.51 2.04 23.00
C ASP A 87 -8.90 2.59 22.64
N SER A 88 -8.94 3.87 22.24
CA SER A 88 -10.12 4.58 21.73
C SER A 88 -10.47 4.12 20.31
N ILE A 89 -10.74 2.83 20.13
CA ILE A 89 -11.13 2.21 18.86
C ILE A 89 -12.45 1.48 19.02
N SER A 90 -13.39 1.80 18.14
CA SER A 90 -14.71 1.20 18.12
C SER A 90 -14.71 -0.17 17.43
N ILE A 91 -15.72 -1.00 17.75
CA ILE A 91 -15.94 -2.28 17.07
C ILE A 91 -16.13 -2.09 15.55
N GLN A 92 -16.73 -0.98 15.13
CA GLN A 92 -16.96 -0.70 13.71
C GLN A 92 -15.66 -0.36 12.98
N GLU A 93 -14.75 0.37 13.61
CA GLU A 93 -13.43 0.64 13.03
C GLU A 93 -12.61 -0.65 12.85
N VAL A 94 -12.63 -1.55 13.84
CA VAL A 94 -11.95 -2.85 13.71
C VAL A 94 -12.58 -3.70 12.59
N ARG A 95 -13.91 -3.69 12.44
CA ARG A 95 -14.56 -4.36 11.30
C ARG A 95 -14.13 -3.76 9.96
N ASN A 96 -14.10 -2.44 9.84
CA ASN A 96 -13.65 -1.77 8.62
C ASN A 96 -12.19 -2.15 8.29
N GLU A 97 -11.32 -2.22 9.29
CA GLU A 97 -9.94 -2.69 9.12
C GLU A 97 -9.93 -4.13 8.57
N LEU A 98 -10.62 -5.07 9.24
CA LEU A 98 -10.70 -6.48 8.84
C LEU A 98 -11.25 -6.64 7.42
N ASP A 99 -12.27 -5.88 7.05
CA ASP A 99 -12.87 -5.89 5.71
C ASP A 99 -11.85 -5.42 4.64
N VAL A 100 -11.08 -4.36 4.92
CA VAL A 100 -10.04 -3.87 4.00
C VAL A 100 -8.87 -4.86 3.87
N LEU A 101 -8.64 -5.70 4.88
CA LEU A 101 -7.67 -6.80 4.87
C LEU A 101 -8.25 -8.12 4.31
N ASN A 102 -9.46 -8.09 3.74
CA ASN A 102 -10.16 -9.26 3.19
C ASN A 102 -10.31 -10.40 4.21
N TYR A 103 -10.54 -10.09 5.48
CA TYR A 103 -10.97 -11.11 6.44
C TYR A 103 -12.41 -11.56 6.11
N ARG A 104 -12.66 -12.86 6.21
CA ARG A 104 -13.97 -13.46 5.92
C ARG A 104 -14.84 -13.47 7.17
N LYS A 105 -16.01 -12.83 7.09
CA LYS A 105 -17.01 -12.90 8.16
C LYS A 105 -17.76 -14.24 8.10
N VAL A 106 -17.63 -15.04 9.15
CA VAL A 106 -18.25 -16.36 9.29
C VAL A 106 -18.98 -16.49 10.63
N ARG A 107 -19.78 -17.56 10.79
CA ARG A 107 -20.47 -17.82 12.07
C ARG A 107 -19.53 -18.38 13.14
N HIS A 108 -18.61 -19.27 12.75
CA HIS A 108 -17.66 -19.93 13.64
C HIS A 108 -16.27 -19.88 12.99
N PRO A 109 -15.41 -18.92 13.36
CA PRO A 109 -14.05 -18.83 12.85
C PRO A 109 -13.27 -20.09 13.21
N ARG A 110 -12.65 -20.73 12.22
CA ARG A 110 -11.83 -21.94 12.43
C ARG A 110 -10.47 -21.84 11.76
N TYR A 111 -10.30 -20.92 10.81
CA TYR A 111 -9.11 -20.79 10.01
C TYR A 111 -8.58 -19.35 10.05
N PRO A 112 -7.26 -19.14 9.89
CA PRO A 112 -6.69 -17.81 9.74
C PRO A 112 -7.41 -16.98 8.67
N GLY A 113 -7.54 -15.68 8.91
CA GLY A 113 -8.25 -14.79 7.99
C GLY A 113 -9.78 -14.83 8.14
N GLU A 114 -10.31 -15.46 9.18
CA GLU A 114 -11.75 -15.49 9.49
C GLU A 114 -12.06 -14.69 10.76
N TYR A 115 -13.26 -14.12 10.80
CA TYR A 115 -13.79 -13.48 11.99
C TYR A 115 -15.29 -13.66 12.13
N SER A 116 -15.79 -13.56 13.36
CA SER A 116 -17.21 -13.39 13.66
C SER A 116 -17.37 -12.13 14.50
N SER A 117 -18.55 -11.51 14.49
CA SER A 117 -18.77 -10.30 15.28
C SER A 117 -20.21 -10.19 15.75
N SER A 118 -20.37 -9.83 17.02
CA SER A 118 -21.61 -9.43 17.67
C SER A 118 -21.62 -7.91 17.92
N SER A 119 -22.60 -7.36 18.65
CA SER A 119 -22.63 -5.93 18.98
C SER A 119 -21.46 -5.47 19.85
N THR A 120 -20.88 -6.34 20.67
CA THR A 120 -19.84 -5.98 21.65
C THR A 120 -18.56 -6.81 21.54
N LYS A 121 -18.51 -7.81 20.66
CA LYS A 121 -17.36 -8.70 20.53
C LYS A 121 -16.98 -9.01 19.09
N ILE A 122 -15.69 -9.26 18.87
CA ILE A 122 -15.15 -9.84 17.64
C ILE A 122 -14.33 -11.07 18.01
N GLU A 123 -14.72 -12.23 17.50
CA GLU A 123 -13.86 -13.41 17.50
C GLU A 123 -13.03 -13.38 16.22
N LEU A 124 -11.71 -13.46 16.35
CA LEU A 124 -10.78 -13.28 15.25
C LEU A 124 -9.75 -14.39 15.24
N PHE A 125 -9.53 -14.97 14.06
CA PHE A 125 -8.41 -15.85 13.78
C PHE A 125 -7.37 -15.07 12.96
N ARG A 126 -6.48 -14.36 13.66
CA ARG A 126 -5.47 -13.48 13.05
C ARG A 126 -4.44 -14.32 12.28
N ARG A 127 -4.00 -13.83 11.11
CA ARG A 127 -3.06 -14.54 10.21
C ARG A 127 -1.62 -14.63 10.76
N PRO A 128 -0.87 -15.70 10.45
CA PRO A 128 0.56 -15.71 10.71
C PRO A 128 1.24 -14.64 9.85
N PHE A 129 2.23 -13.94 10.42
CA PHE A 129 2.93 -12.88 9.69
C PHE A 129 4.35 -12.67 10.22
N GLU A 130 5.26 -12.33 9.31
CA GLU A 130 6.63 -11.94 9.65
C GLU A 130 6.72 -10.43 9.89
N PHE A 131 6.61 -10.05 11.17
CA PHE A 131 6.79 -8.65 11.58
C PHE A 131 8.27 -8.24 11.58
N THR A 132 8.52 -6.95 11.76
CA THR A 132 9.88 -6.37 11.78
C THR A 132 10.78 -6.95 12.86
N ASN A 133 10.22 -7.49 13.94
CA ASN A 133 10.94 -8.10 15.07
C ASN A 133 10.89 -9.65 15.06
N GLY A 134 10.38 -10.26 13.99
CA GLY A 134 10.33 -11.71 13.83
C GLY A 134 8.96 -12.26 13.45
N PRO A 135 8.88 -13.57 13.15
CA PRO A 135 7.64 -14.26 12.82
C PRO A 135 6.72 -14.36 14.04
N GLU A 136 5.43 -14.11 13.82
CA GLU A 136 4.38 -14.50 14.75
C GLU A 136 3.43 -15.50 14.08
N PRO A 137 3.06 -16.60 14.78
CA PRO A 137 2.05 -17.53 14.28
C PRO A 137 0.67 -16.86 14.23
N ASP A 138 -0.30 -17.59 13.71
CA ASP A 138 -1.72 -17.25 13.85
C ASP A 138 -2.13 -17.11 15.32
N ARG A 139 -3.21 -16.36 15.54
CA ARG A 139 -3.78 -16.12 16.87
C ARG A 139 -5.29 -16.21 16.85
N HIS A 140 -5.86 -17.10 17.66
CA HIS A 140 -7.30 -17.15 17.93
C HIS A 140 -7.64 -16.35 19.18
N VAL A 141 -8.38 -15.25 19.01
CA VAL A 141 -8.65 -14.26 20.06
C VAL A 141 -10.09 -13.78 20.05
N MET A 142 -10.55 -13.32 21.21
CA MET A 142 -11.81 -12.61 21.38
C MET A 142 -11.53 -11.16 21.82
N LEU A 143 -11.96 -10.20 21.02
CA LEU A 143 -11.89 -8.77 21.31
C LEU A 143 -13.22 -8.32 21.94
N HIS A 144 -13.16 -7.72 23.13
CA HIS A 144 -14.33 -7.22 23.84
C HIS A 144 -14.34 -5.69 23.82
N PHE A 145 -15.46 -5.10 23.42
CA PHE A 145 -15.62 -3.66 23.25
C PHE A 145 -16.70 -3.12 24.18
N ASP A 146 -16.55 -1.85 24.58
CA ASP A 146 -17.69 -1.03 24.98
C ASP A 146 -18.16 -0.15 23.81
N ALA A 147 -18.90 0.93 24.08
CA ALA A 147 -19.42 1.80 23.04
C ALA A 147 -18.33 2.50 22.19
N THR A 148 -17.15 2.76 22.76
CA THR A 148 -16.14 3.64 22.14
C THR A 148 -14.70 3.12 22.23
N SER A 149 -14.45 2.01 22.91
CA SER A 149 -13.10 1.52 23.23
C SER A 149 -13.00 0.00 23.25
N LEU A 150 -11.77 -0.49 23.01
CA LEU A 150 -11.40 -1.89 23.23
C LEU A 150 -11.12 -2.12 24.73
N LYS A 151 -11.86 -3.02 25.36
CA LYS A 151 -11.74 -3.28 26.81
C LYS A 151 -10.79 -4.42 27.16
N ARG A 152 -10.81 -5.48 26.37
CA ARG A 152 -10.09 -6.72 26.69
C ARG A 152 -9.79 -7.50 25.43
N ILE A 153 -8.62 -8.14 25.41
CA ILE A 153 -8.19 -9.07 24.37
C ILE A 153 -7.98 -10.41 25.06
N GLU A 154 -8.86 -11.36 24.81
CA GLU A 154 -8.83 -12.69 25.41
C GLU A 154 -8.22 -13.68 24.42
N SER A 155 -7.28 -14.52 24.86
CA SER A 155 -6.78 -15.63 24.04
C SER A 155 -7.74 -16.82 24.14
N LEU A 156 -8.06 -17.40 22.99
CA LEU A 156 -8.86 -18.63 22.90
C LEU A 156 -7.98 -19.89 22.78
N GLU A 157 -6.67 -19.71 22.62
CA GLU A 157 -5.66 -20.80 22.59
C GLU A 157 -5.17 -21.17 23.99
N LYS A 158 -4.99 -20.17 24.85
CA LYS A 158 -4.45 -20.31 26.20
C LYS A 158 -5.29 -19.49 27.15
N ALA A 159 -5.54 -20.01 28.35
CA ALA A 159 -6.25 -19.27 29.38
C ALA A 159 -5.47 -17.99 29.75
N GLY A 160 -6.05 -16.82 29.46
CA GLY A 160 -5.48 -15.53 29.83
C GLY A 160 -5.78 -14.40 28.85
N ASP A 161 -5.49 -13.19 29.30
CA ASP A 161 -5.63 -11.97 28.51
C ASP A 161 -4.31 -11.56 27.86
N LEU A 162 -4.41 -10.99 26.67
CA LEU A 162 -3.29 -10.39 25.97
C LEU A 162 -3.24 -8.89 26.28
N GLY A 163 -2.05 -8.39 26.60
CA GLY A 163 -1.82 -6.94 26.78
C GLY A 163 -1.83 -6.17 25.47
N TYR A 164 -1.58 -6.84 24.34
CA TYR A 164 -1.67 -6.26 23.01
C TYR A 164 -1.91 -7.34 21.94
N LEU A 165 -2.41 -6.92 20.79
CA LEU A 165 -2.53 -7.73 19.57
C LEU A 165 -2.07 -6.91 18.37
N ARG A 166 -1.26 -7.52 17.51
CA ARG A 166 -0.89 -6.94 16.21
C ARG A 166 -1.72 -7.58 15.12
N ILE A 167 -2.34 -6.76 14.28
CA ILE A 167 -2.97 -7.21 13.04
C ILE A 167 -1.92 -7.07 11.93
N GLU A 168 -1.80 -8.10 11.10
CA GLU A 168 -0.87 -8.10 9.98
C GLU A 168 -1.18 -6.96 8.99
N PRO A 169 -0.18 -6.28 8.43
CA PRO A 169 -0.44 -5.15 7.55
C PRO A 169 -0.90 -5.60 6.16
N LYS A 170 -1.77 -4.81 5.53
CA LYS A 170 -2.20 -5.03 4.14
C LYS A 170 -1.02 -4.89 3.17
N MET A 171 -0.85 -5.85 2.26
CA MET A 171 0.06 -5.71 1.12
C MET A 171 -0.50 -4.67 0.15
N LEU A 172 0.25 -3.59 -0.07
CA LEU A 172 -0.13 -2.49 -0.97
C LEU A 172 0.32 -2.72 -2.41
N GLY A 173 1.38 -3.51 -2.59
CA GLY A 173 1.92 -3.84 -3.88
C GLY A 173 3.40 -4.15 -3.81
N MET A 174 4.06 -4.06 -4.95
CA MET A 174 5.49 -4.31 -5.10
C MET A 174 6.16 -3.11 -5.79
N LEU A 175 7.41 -2.82 -5.44
CA LEU A 175 8.25 -1.86 -6.15
C LEU A 175 9.10 -2.61 -7.16
N GLU A 176 8.97 -2.22 -8.41
CA GLU A 176 9.57 -2.90 -9.55
C GLU A 176 10.96 -2.35 -9.90
N LYS A 177 11.76 -3.21 -10.53
CA LYS A 177 12.89 -2.81 -11.36
C LYS A 177 12.72 -3.49 -12.72
N GLY A 178 12.17 -2.77 -13.70
CA GLY A 178 12.35 -3.03 -15.14
C GLY A 178 12.14 -4.43 -15.73
N HIS A 179 11.48 -5.37 -15.04
CA HIS A 179 11.29 -6.75 -15.50
C HIS A 179 9.81 -7.11 -15.62
N ASP A 180 9.48 -7.87 -16.67
CA ASP A 180 8.12 -8.33 -16.98
C ASP A 180 7.65 -9.50 -16.08
N GLU A 181 8.42 -9.90 -15.06
CA GLU A 181 8.08 -11.03 -14.17
C GLU A 181 7.91 -10.56 -12.72
N GLN A 182 6.81 -11.00 -12.10
CA GLN A 182 6.52 -10.75 -10.70
C GLN A 182 6.38 -12.05 -9.92
N ARG A 183 6.90 -12.04 -8.69
CA ARG A 183 6.85 -13.17 -7.76
C ARG A 183 6.79 -12.66 -6.32
N LEU A 184 6.06 -13.38 -5.48
CA LEU A 184 6.06 -13.20 -4.03
C LEU A 184 6.76 -14.41 -3.44
N PHE A 185 8.01 -14.22 -3.02
CA PHE A 185 8.80 -15.31 -2.44
C PHE A 185 8.19 -15.76 -1.11
N LEU A 186 7.96 -17.07 -1.01
CA LEU A 186 7.59 -17.75 0.21
C LEU A 186 8.56 -18.90 0.44
N ARG A 187 8.92 -19.13 1.70
CA ARG A 187 9.71 -20.28 2.11
C ARG A 187 8.89 -21.56 2.03
N ARG A 188 9.55 -22.72 1.92
CA ARG A 188 8.88 -24.03 1.83
C ARG A 188 7.89 -24.29 2.97
N ASP A 189 8.21 -23.90 4.19
CA ASP A 189 7.39 -24.06 5.40
C ASP A 189 6.14 -23.17 5.42
N GLN A 190 6.08 -22.16 4.56
CA GLN A 190 4.93 -21.27 4.42
C GLN A 190 3.87 -21.81 3.45
N PHE A 191 4.17 -22.86 2.68
CA PHE A 191 3.22 -23.47 1.74
C PHE A 191 2.38 -24.56 2.44
N PRO A 192 1.06 -24.64 2.21
CA PRO A 192 0.23 -25.71 2.77
C PRO A 192 0.69 -27.09 2.30
N GLU A 193 0.87 -28.03 3.23
CA GLU A 193 1.29 -29.40 2.89
C GLU A 193 0.33 -30.08 1.91
N ILE A 194 -0.99 -29.88 2.08
CA ILE A 194 -2.00 -30.41 1.16
C ILE A 194 -1.84 -29.92 -0.29
N MET A 195 -1.27 -28.72 -0.49
CA MET A 195 -0.94 -28.22 -1.83
C MET A 195 0.30 -28.93 -2.38
N VAL A 196 1.30 -29.15 -1.53
CA VAL A 196 2.51 -29.87 -1.92
C VAL A 196 2.15 -31.29 -2.32
N ASP A 197 1.33 -31.98 -1.53
CA ASP A 197 0.81 -33.31 -1.86
C ASP A 197 0.04 -33.31 -3.18
N ALA A 198 -0.81 -32.30 -3.41
CA ALA A 198 -1.52 -32.14 -4.68
C ALA A 198 -0.54 -32.01 -5.86
N LEU A 199 0.52 -31.21 -5.71
CA LEU A 199 1.54 -31.02 -6.73
C LEU A 199 2.32 -32.32 -6.99
N LEU A 200 2.75 -33.03 -5.96
CA LEU A 200 3.48 -34.29 -6.10
C LEU A 200 2.62 -35.37 -6.75
N VAL A 201 1.37 -35.54 -6.29
CA VAL A 201 0.44 -36.55 -6.85
C VAL A 201 0.18 -36.33 -8.35
N THR A 202 0.19 -35.07 -8.79
CA THR A 202 -0.17 -34.67 -10.16
C THR A 202 1.01 -34.58 -11.11
N GLU A 203 2.14 -34.02 -10.67
CA GLU A 203 3.30 -33.75 -11.51
C GLU A 203 4.45 -34.75 -11.29
N ASP A 204 4.72 -35.20 -10.06
CA ASP A 204 5.88 -36.06 -9.75
C ASP A 204 5.73 -36.87 -8.45
N ARG A 205 5.10 -38.05 -8.55
CA ARG A 205 4.72 -38.87 -7.38
C ARG A 205 5.90 -39.39 -6.57
N ASP A 206 6.97 -39.74 -7.27
CA ASP A 206 8.15 -40.38 -6.67
C ASP A 206 9.27 -39.33 -6.43
N PHE A 207 8.91 -38.04 -6.32
CA PHE A 207 9.85 -36.91 -6.27
C PHE A 207 10.94 -37.07 -5.22
N TYR A 208 10.57 -37.50 -4.01
CA TYR A 208 11.52 -37.69 -2.90
C TYR A 208 12.39 -38.95 -3.06
N GLN A 209 12.10 -39.83 -4.02
CA GLN A 209 12.75 -41.14 -4.16
C GLN A 209 13.76 -41.20 -5.31
N HIS A 210 13.65 -40.32 -6.31
CA HIS A 210 14.54 -40.32 -7.47
C HIS A 210 15.59 -39.20 -7.41
N ASP A 211 16.71 -39.34 -8.11
CA ASP A 211 17.78 -38.33 -8.14
C ASP A 211 17.60 -37.36 -9.32
N GLY A 212 16.57 -36.51 -9.27
CA GLY A 212 16.31 -35.47 -10.28
C GLY A 212 15.73 -35.95 -11.61
N VAL A 213 15.92 -37.21 -12.00
CA VAL A 213 15.31 -37.83 -13.17
C VAL A 213 14.68 -39.16 -12.76
N SER A 214 13.46 -39.45 -13.23
CA SER A 214 12.77 -40.71 -12.96
C SER A 214 12.75 -41.61 -14.20
N PRO A 215 13.60 -42.66 -14.27
CA PRO A 215 13.58 -43.62 -15.38
C PRO A 215 12.22 -44.33 -15.49
N LEU A 216 11.60 -44.63 -14.34
CA LEU A 216 10.28 -45.24 -14.26
C LEU A 216 9.21 -44.34 -14.87
N ALA A 217 9.22 -43.03 -14.58
CA ALA A 217 8.28 -42.07 -15.17
C ALA A 217 8.49 -41.93 -16.69
N ILE A 218 9.73 -41.91 -17.16
CA ILE A 218 10.06 -41.85 -18.60
C ILE A 218 9.55 -43.09 -19.33
N ALA A 219 9.84 -44.29 -18.81
CA ALA A 219 9.39 -45.55 -19.40
C ALA A 219 7.85 -45.65 -19.43
N ARG A 220 7.19 -45.28 -18.31
CA ARG A 220 5.73 -45.25 -18.20
C ARG A 220 5.10 -44.30 -19.22
N ALA A 221 5.64 -43.08 -19.34
CA ALA A 221 5.17 -42.10 -20.32
C ALA A 221 5.42 -42.56 -21.77
N MET A 222 6.55 -43.20 -22.05
CA MET A 222 6.86 -43.76 -23.38
C MET A 222 5.84 -44.82 -23.78
N VAL A 223 5.54 -45.78 -22.90
CA VAL A 223 4.53 -46.84 -23.15
C VAL A 223 3.13 -46.23 -23.37
N ALA A 224 2.73 -45.27 -22.54
CA ALA A 224 1.43 -44.61 -22.66
C ALA A 224 1.30 -43.82 -23.98
N ASN A 225 2.34 -43.08 -24.37
CA ASN A 225 2.37 -42.29 -25.59
C ASN A 225 2.39 -43.16 -26.86
N LEU A 226 3.10 -44.29 -26.83
CA LEU A 226 3.10 -45.27 -27.91
C LEU A 226 1.71 -45.91 -28.09
N LYS A 227 1.03 -46.27 -27.00
CA LYS A 227 -0.34 -46.81 -27.04
C LYS A 227 -1.35 -45.80 -27.59
N ALA A 228 -1.18 -44.52 -27.27
CA ALA A 228 -2.13 -43.47 -27.65
C ALA A 228 -1.85 -42.82 -29.02
N GLY A 229 -0.72 -43.12 -29.66
CA GLY A 229 -0.32 -42.53 -30.94
C GLY A 229 -0.01 -41.02 -30.90
N ARG A 230 -0.03 -40.42 -29.71
CA ARG A 230 0.24 -38.99 -29.45
C ARG A 230 0.84 -38.82 -28.05
N THR A 231 1.42 -37.66 -27.77
CA THR A 231 1.89 -37.37 -26.40
C THR A 231 0.69 -37.12 -25.49
N VAL A 232 0.42 -38.05 -24.58
CA VAL A 232 -0.69 -38.01 -23.61
C VAL A 232 -0.16 -37.80 -22.18
N GLN A 233 0.99 -38.39 -21.85
CA GLN A 233 1.60 -38.31 -20.52
C GLN A 233 3.03 -37.75 -20.61
N GLY A 234 3.35 -36.84 -19.69
CA GLY A 234 4.70 -36.29 -19.51
C GLY A 234 5.52 -37.18 -18.59
N GLY A 235 6.79 -37.42 -18.94
CA GLY A 235 7.75 -38.14 -18.10
C GLY A 235 8.79 -37.22 -17.45
N SER A 236 8.48 -35.92 -17.27
CA SER A 236 9.43 -34.95 -16.72
C SER A 236 9.21 -34.75 -15.23
N THR A 237 10.27 -34.78 -14.44
CA THR A 237 10.25 -34.57 -12.98
C THR A 237 10.15 -33.10 -12.62
N LEU A 238 9.83 -32.78 -11.36
CA LEU A 238 9.83 -31.40 -10.86
C LEU A 238 11.21 -30.75 -10.99
N THR A 239 12.29 -31.47 -10.67
CA THR A 239 13.67 -30.97 -10.79
C THR A 239 14.02 -30.64 -12.25
N GLN A 240 13.55 -31.45 -13.21
CA GLN A 240 13.70 -31.17 -14.64
C GLN A 240 12.92 -29.93 -15.08
N GLN A 241 11.67 -29.79 -14.62
CA GLN A 241 10.86 -28.61 -14.91
C GLN A 241 11.48 -27.33 -14.34
N LEU A 242 12.03 -27.39 -13.12
CA LEU A 242 12.77 -26.29 -12.50
C LEU A 242 14.00 -25.90 -13.32
N ALA A 243 14.82 -26.89 -13.69
CA ALA A 243 16.02 -26.67 -14.52
C ALA A 243 15.66 -26.01 -15.86
N LYS A 244 14.56 -26.44 -16.48
CA LYS A 244 14.05 -25.85 -17.71
C LYS A 244 13.67 -24.38 -17.53
N ASN A 245 12.91 -24.05 -16.49
CA ASN A 245 12.39 -22.69 -16.31
C ASN A 245 13.50 -21.70 -15.94
N ILE A 246 14.47 -22.11 -15.11
CA ILE A 246 15.54 -21.20 -14.64
C ILE A 246 16.66 -21.01 -15.68
N PHE A 247 17.04 -22.06 -16.41
CA PHE A 247 18.32 -22.06 -17.14
C PHE A 247 18.22 -22.23 -18.66
N LEU A 248 17.08 -22.69 -19.19
CA LEU A 248 16.99 -23.11 -20.59
C LEU A 248 15.99 -22.26 -21.37
N SER A 249 16.26 -22.04 -22.66
CA SER A 249 15.34 -21.39 -23.59
C SER A 249 14.11 -22.27 -23.89
N SER A 250 13.08 -21.67 -24.47
CA SER A 250 11.84 -22.37 -24.87
C SER A 250 11.97 -23.32 -26.07
N ASP A 251 13.17 -23.52 -26.62
CA ASP A 251 13.40 -24.25 -27.87
C ASP A 251 13.06 -25.74 -27.77
N ARG A 252 12.31 -26.30 -28.71
CA ARG A 252 11.92 -27.73 -28.65
C ARG A 252 12.97 -28.66 -29.28
N THR A 253 14.15 -28.77 -28.67
CA THR A 253 15.22 -29.68 -29.14
C THR A 253 15.49 -30.83 -28.16
N LEU A 254 15.87 -32.01 -28.70
CA LEU A 254 16.32 -33.15 -27.88
C LEU A 254 17.59 -32.81 -27.08
N TRP A 255 18.46 -31.99 -27.63
CA TRP A 255 19.67 -31.52 -26.95
C TRP A 255 19.34 -30.67 -25.71
N ARG A 256 18.36 -29.76 -25.81
CA ARG A 256 17.86 -29.04 -24.63
C ARG A 256 17.35 -30.02 -23.57
N LYS A 257 16.61 -31.07 -23.97
CA LYS A 257 16.06 -32.05 -23.03
C LYS A 257 17.14 -32.88 -22.33
N LEU A 258 18.24 -33.21 -23.01
CA LEU A 258 19.40 -33.85 -22.40
C LEU A 258 20.11 -32.91 -21.41
N ARG A 259 20.29 -31.63 -21.75
CA ARG A 259 20.84 -30.62 -20.81
C ARG A 259 19.94 -30.48 -19.57
N GLU A 260 18.62 -30.42 -19.76
CA GLU A 260 17.62 -30.38 -18.68
C GLU A 260 17.77 -31.57 -17.72
N ALA A 261 17.88 -32.79 -18.25
CA ALA A 261 18.06 -33.98 -17.44
C ALA A 261 19.40 -33.99 -16.68
N TYR A 262 20.49 -33.55 -17.31
CA TYR A 262 21.80 -33.51 -16.66
C TYR A 262 21.86 -32.43 -15.57
N MET A 263 21.29 -31.25 -15.83
CA MET A 263 21.15 -30.20 -14.82
C MET A 263 20.27 -30.66 -13.66
N ALA A 264 19.20 -31.41 -13.92
CA ALA A 264 18.35 -31.95 -12.87
C ALA A 264 19.11 -32.89 -11.93
N LEU A 265 19.96 -33.78 -12.47
CA LEU A 265 20.85 -34.64 -11.67
C LEU A 265 21.80 -33.82 -10.79
N ILE A 266 22.41 -32.77 -11.36
CA ILE A 266 23.32 -31.87 -10.63
C ILE A 266 22.60 -31.13 -9.50
N ILE A 267 21.41 -30.59 -9.78
CA ILE A 267 20.60 -29.86 -8.80
C ILE A 267 20.21 -30.78 -7.63
N ASP A 268 19.71 -31.99 -7.93
CA ASP A 268 19.27 -32.96 -6.91
C ASP A 268 20.44 -33.48 -6.05
N TYR A 269 21.62 -33.63 -6.65
CA TYR A 269 22.83 -34.01 -5.90
C TYR A 269 23.30 -32.92 -4.93
N ARG A 270 23.06 -31.63 -5.24
CA ARG A 270 23.59 -30.51 -4.44
C ARG A 270 22.63 -29.95 -3.41
N TYR A 271 21.34 -29.95 -3.70
CA TYR A 271 20.34 -29.27 -2.89
C TYR A 271 19.32 -30.24 -2.35
N SER A 272 18.84 -29.98 -1.14
CA SER A 272 17.76 -30.78 -0.56
C SER A 272 16.49 -30.70 -1.41
N LYS A 273 15.69 -31.77 -1.37
CA LYS A 273 14.38 -31.82 -2.03
C LYS A 273 13.48 -30.64 -1.68
N ASP A 274 13.52 -30.20 -0.42
CA ASP A 274 12.74 -29.05 0.03
C ASP A 274 13.24 -27.74 -0.59
N ARG A 275 14.55 -27.57 -0.79
CA ARG A 275 15.10 -26.39 -1.47
C ARG A 275 14.74 -26.39 -2.96
N ILE A 276 14.73 -27.55 -3.60
CA ILE A 276 14.30 -27.70 -5.00
C ILE A 276 12.81 -27.37 -5.13
N LEU A 277 11.99 -27.90 -4.23
CA LEU A 277 10.57 -27.65 -4.19
C LEU A 277 10.26 -26.18 -3.90
N GLU A 278 10.98 -25.53 -2.96
CA GLU A 278 10.89 -24.09 -2.72
C GLU A 278 11.19 -23.28 -3.98
N GLY A 279 12.26 -23.63 -4.70
CA GLY A 279 12.58 -23.01 -5.99
C GLY A 279 11.43 -23.19 -6.99
N TYR A 280 10.91 -24.41 -7.14
CA TYR A 280 9.80 -24.70 -8.05
C TYR A 280 8.53 -23.93 -7.72
N LEU A 281 8.12 -23.92 -6.45
CA LEU A 281 6.90 -23.28 -5.97
C LEU A 281 6.92 -21.76 -6.17
N ASN A 282 8.10 -21.14 -6.24
CA ASN A 282 8.27 -19.71 -6.49
C ASN A 282 8.57 -19.36 -7.96
N GLU A 283 8.96 -20.34 -8.77
CA GLU A 283 9.39 -20.13 -10.16
C GLU A 283 8.29 -20.37 -11.19
N VAL A 284 7.36 -21.28 -10.92
CA VAL A 284 6.39 -21.71 -11.93
C VAL A 284 5.51 -20.55 -12.43
N TYR A 285 5.44 -20.35 -13.74
CA TYR A 285 4.50 -19.42 -14.36
C TYR A 285 3.07 -19.90 -14.08
N LEU A 286 2.20 -19.03 -13.59
CA LEU A 286 0.80 -19.37 -13.25
C LEU A 286 -0.22 -18.42 -13.86
N GLY A 287 0.21 -17.32 -14.46
CA GLY A 287 -0.73 -16.43 -15.13
C GLY A 287 -0.12 -15.13 -15.61
N GLN A 288 -0.96 -14.28 -16.16
CA GLN A 288 -0.59 -12.94 -16.60
C GLN A 288 -1.51 -11.94 -15.91
N SER A 289 -0.92 -10.89 -15.35
CA SER A 289 -1.62 -9.69 -14.92
C SER A 289 -1.14 -8.52 -15.76
N ARG A 290 -1.96 -8.09 -16.74
CA ARG A 290 -1.59 -7.03 -17.68
C ARG A 290 -0.30 -7.36 -18.45
N GLY A 291 0.74 -6.52 -18.35
CA GLY A 291 2.04 -6.74 -18.96
C GLY A 291 2.96 -7.65 -18.16
N GLU A 292 2.59 -8.02 -16.93
CA GLU A 292 3.45 -8.76 -16.01
C GLU A 292 3.08 -10.25 -15.94
N ALA A 293 4.08 -11.10 -16.10
CA ALA A 293 4.04 -12.53 -15.88
C ALA A 293 4.04 -12.84 -14.38
N ILE A 294 3.10 -13.69 -13.95
CA ILE A 294 2.89 -14.02 -12.55
C ILE A 294 3.50 -15.39 -12.29
N HIS A 295 4.56 -15.38 -11.49
CA HIS A 295 5.31 -16.56 -11.11
C HIS A 295 5.11 -16.89 -9.64
N GLY A 296 5.10 -18.19 -9.38
CA GLY A 296 4.98 -18.76 -8.05
C GLY A 296 3.56 -18.77 -7.50
N PHE A 297 3.28 -19.80 -6.68
CA PHE A 297 1.96 -20.01 -6.11
C PHE A 297 1.55 -18.91 -5.14
N GLY A 298 2.52 -18.32 -4.41
CA GLY A 298 2.26 -17.23 -3.47
C GLY A 298 1.58 -16.04 -4.12
N LEU A 299 2.09 -15.55 -5.26
CA LEU A 299 1.48 -14.43 -5.97
C LEU A 299 0.20 -14.82 -6.72
N ALA A 300 0.16 -16.04 -7.28
CA ALA A 300 -1.03 -16.56 -7.96
C ALA A 300 -2.25 -16.67 -7.02
N SER A 301 -2.04 -17.07 -5.76
CA SER A 301 -3.12 -17.10 -4.74
C SER A 301 -3.78 -15.73 -4.58
N ARG A 302 -2.98 -14.67 -4.48
CA ARG A 302 -3.46 -13.28 -4.40
C ARG A 302 -4.11 -12.81 -5.68
N LEU A 303 -3.60 -13.18 -6.85
CA LEU A 303 -4.19 -12.80 -8.14
C LEU A 303 -5.57 -13.42 -8.34
N TYR A 304 -5.71 -14.72 -8.13
CA TYR A 304 -6.94 -15.45 -8.47
C TYR A 304 -7.98 -15.40 -7.36
N PHE A 305 -7.57 -15.38 -6.09
CA PHE A 305 -8.48 -15.50 -4.95
C PHE A 305 -8.44 -14.32 -3.97
N GLY A 306 -7.49 -13.39 -4.12
CA GLY A 306 -7.36 -12.22 -3.23
C GLY A 306 -6.91 -12.59 -1.81
N GLN A 307 -6.38 -13.80 -1.64
CA GLN A 307 -6.06 -14.42 -0.36
C GLN A 307 -4.61 -14.91 -0.34
N PRO A 308 -3.94 -14.88 0.82
CA PRO A 308 -2.70 -15.62 1.05
C PRO A 308 -2.88 -17.11 0.78
N ILE A 309 -1.82 -17.78 0.34
CA ILE A 309 -1.88 -19.19 -0.04
C ILE A 309 -2.27 -20.12 1.10
N GLN A 310 -1.96 -19.72 2.34
CA GLN A 310 -2.26 -20.47 3.56
C GLN A 310 -3.76 -20.55 3.86
N GLU A 311 -4.57 -19.68 3.26
CA GLU A 311 -6.02 -19.63 3.44
C GLU A 311 -6.80 -20.34 2.33
N LEU A 312 -6.11 -20.73 1.26
CA LEU A 312 -6.77 -21.34 0.14
C LEU A 312 -7.32 -22.71 0.53
N ARG A 313 -8.55 -22.95 0.09
CA ARG A 313 -9.20 -24.24 0.25
C ARG A 313 -8.59 -25.27 -0.69
N ILE A 314 -8.88 -26.54 -0.40
CA ILE A 314 -8.43 -27.69 -1.21
C ILE A 314 -8.81 -27.52 -2.69
N ASP A 315 -10.02 -27.06 -2.99
CA ASP A 315 -10.48 -26.81 -4.37
C ASP A 315 -9.68 -25.72 -5.09
N GLN A 316 -9.28 -24.67 -4.37
CA GLN A 316 -8.52 -23.53 -4.89
C GLN A 316 -7.04 -23.90 -5.09
N LEU A 317 -6.46 -24.64 -4.14
CA LEU A 317 -5.10 -25.19 -4.24
C LEU A 317 -4.99 -26.17 -5.43
N ALA A 318 -5.97 -27.07 -5.57
CA ALA A 318 -6.05 -27.99 -6.70
C ALA A 318 -6.17 -27.26 -8.05
N LEU A 319 -6.87 -26.11 -8.10
CA LEU A 319 -6.93 -25.28 -9.30
C LEU A 319 -5.54 -24.75 -9.67
N LEU A 320 -4.83 -24.12 -8.72
CA LEU A 320 -3.49 -23.57 -8.98
C LEU A 320 -2.51 -24.66 -9.44
N VAL A 321 -2.51 -25.82 -8.77
CA VAL A 321 -1.70 -26.98 -9.16
C VAL A 321 -2.08 -27.47 -10.55
N GLY A 322 -3.38 -27.55 -10.85
CA GLY A 322 -3.88 -27.97 -12.15
C GLY A 322 -3.42 -27.05 -13.30
N MET A 323 -3.27 -25.76 -13.03
CA MET A 323 -2.85 -24.73 -13.98
C MET A 323 -1.38 -24.84 -14.39
N VAL A 324 -0.50 -25.39 -13.55
CA VAL A 324 0.95 -25.57 -13.82
C VAL A 324 1.22 -26.18 -15.20
N LYS A 325 0.43 -27.20 -15.58
CA LYS A 325 0.55 -27.89 -16.88
C LYS A 325 0.39 -26.95 -18.09
N GLY A 326 -0.37 -25.88 -17.95
CA GLY A 326 -0.65 -24.93 -19.03
C GLY A 326 -1.42 -23.71 -18.53
N PRO A 327 -0.75 -22.73 -17.90
CA PRO A 327 -1.42 -21.63 -17.20
C PRO A 327 -2.33 -20.78 -18.09
N SER A 328 -1.90 -20.53 -19.33
CA SER A 328 -2.70 -19.81 -20.32
C SER A 328 -3.88 -20.62 -20.86
N TYR A 329 -3.74 -21.95 -20.91
CA TYR A 329 -4.77 -22.86 -21.44
C TYR A 329 -5.86 -23.16 -20.40
N TYR A 330 -5.46 -23.32 -19.14
CA TYR A 330 -6.33 -23.53 -17.98
C TYR A 330 -6.61 -22.22 -17.21
N ASN A 331 -6.49 -21.07 -17.87
CA ASN A 331 -6.74 -19.78 -17.24
C ASN A 331 -8.22 -19.71 -16.80
N PRO A 332 -8.53 -19.61 -15.49
CA PRO A 332 -9.90 -19.73 -14.99
C PRO A 332 -10.79 -18.53 -15.34
N ILE A 333 -10.19 -17.39 -15.68
CA ILE A 333 -10.90 -16.18 -16.10
C ILE A 333 -11.34 -16.30 -17.56
N ARG A 334 -10.45 -16.78 -18.43
CA ARG A 334 -10.71 -16.89 -19.88
C ARG A 334 -11.43 -18.18 -20.25
N TYR A 335 -11.13 -19.28 -19.56
CA TYR A 335 -11.57 -20.64 -19.89
C TYR A 335 -12.02 -21.40 -18.62
N PRO A 336 -13.10 -20.95 -17.95
CA PRO A 336 -13.54 -21.53 -16.67
C PRO A 336 -13.85 -23.03 -16.76
N GLU A 337 -14.49 -23.50 -17.83
CA GLU A 337 -14.84 -24.93 -17.96
C GLU A 337 -13.59 -25.82 -17.99
N ARG A 338 -12.58 -25.47 -18.80
CA ARG A 338 -11.32 -26.24 -18.87
C ARG A 338 -10.58 -26.21 -17.54
N ALA A 339 -10.59 -25.06 -16.87
CA ALA A 339 -9.96 -24.89 -15.58
C ALA A 339 -10.63 -25.76 -14.51
N LYS A 340 -11.97 -25.81 -14.52
CA LYS A 340 -12.78 -26.66 -13.64
C LYS A 340 -12.54 -28.14 -13.87
N GLU A 341 -12.61 -28.61 -15.12
CA GLU A 341 -12.30 -30.01 -15.46
C GLU A 341 -10.88 -30.41 -15.00
N ARG A 342 -9.92 -29.51 -15.16
CA ARG A 342 -8.53 -29.74 -14.73
C ARG A 342 -8.41 -29.78 -13.21
N ARG A 343 -9.08 -28.88 -12.49
CA ARG A 343 -9.17 -28.85 -11.02
C ARG A 343 -9.80 -30.14 -10.49
N ASP A 344 -10.91 -30.58 -11.09
CA ASP A 344 -11.63 -31.80 -10.70
C ASP A 344 -10.79 -33.07 -10.91
N LEU A 345 -9.96 -33.09 -11.97
CA LEU A 345 -8.98 -34.15 -12.19
C LEU A 345 -7.91 -34.19 -11.10
N VAL A 346 -7.38 -33.03 -10.69
CA VAL A 346 -6.40 -32.96 -9.58
C VAL A 346 -7.02 -33.49 -8.30
N LEU A 347 -8.21 -33.03 -7.93
CA LEU A 347 -8.94 -33.51 -6.75
C LEU A 347 -9.16 -35.03 -6.78
N ARG A 348 -9.52 -35.58 -7.95
CA ARG A 348 -9.73 -37.02 -8.12
C ARG A 348 -8.44 -37.80 -7.91
N LEU A 349 -7.32 -37.30 -8.45
CA LEU A 349 -6.01 -37.94 -8.27
C LEU A 349 -5.57 -37.91 -6.80
N MET A 350 -5.82 -36.82 -6.09
CA MET A 350 -5.53 -36.73 -4.65
C MET A 350 -6.36 -37.74 -3.84
N MET A 351 -7.65 -37.89 -4.14
CA MET A 351 -8.49 -38.90 -3.49
C MET A 351 -8.01 -40.33 -3.79
N GLN A 352 -7.63 -40.64 -5.04
CA GLN A 352 -7.11 -41.95 -5.43
C GLN A 352 -5.76 -42.31 -4.80
N GLN A 353 -5.07 -41.35 -4.19
CA GLN A 353 -3.81 -41.56 -3.49
C GLN A 353 -3.97 -41.35 -1.98
N ASP A 354 -5.21 -41.42 -1.48
CA ASP A 354 -5.56 -41.31 -0.05
C ASP A 354 -5.13 -39.98 0.61
N VAL A 355 -4.81 -38.95 -0.19
CA VAL A 355 -4.54 -37.59 0.31
C VAL A 355 -5.84 -36.89 0.74
N LEU A 356 -6.96 -37.20 0.07
CA LEU A 356 -8.29 -36.69 0.40
C LEU A 356 -9.23 -37.84 0.74
N SER A 357 -10.02 -37.65 1.80
CA SER A 357 -11.19 -38.50 2.05
C SER A 357 -12.26 -38.30 0.96
N ALA A 358 -13.11 -39.32 0.75
CA ALA A 358 -14.24 -39.23 -0.18
C ALA A 358 -15.15 -38.03 0.13
N SER A 359 -15.39 -37.72 1.41
CA SER A 359 -16.17 -36.55 1.82
C SER A 359 -15.52 -35.21 1.47
N GLN A 360 -14.19 -35.11 1.60
CA GLN A 360 -13.46 -33.90 1.20
C GLN A 360 -13.47 -33.72 -0.32
N TYR A 361 -13.30 -34.82 -1.06
CA TYR A 361 -13.38 -34.83 -2.53
C TYR A 361 -14.76 -34.34 -3.02
N GLU A 362 -15.84 -34.96 -2.53
CA GLU A 362 -17.21 -34.59 -2.90
C GLU A 362 -17.53 -33.12 -2.56
N MET A 363 -17.08 -32.65 -1.40
CA MET A 363 -17.26 -31.24 -1.04
C MET A 363 -16.47 -30.30 -1.96
N ALA A 364 -15.23 -30.66 -2.30
CA ALA A 364 -14.35 -29.81 -3.11
C ALA A 364 -14.77 -29.77 -4.59
N VAL A 365 -15.16 -30.91 -5.17
CA VAL A 365 -15.52 -31.01 -6.60
C VAL A 365 -16.80 -30.25 -6.93
N ASN A 366 -17.76 -30.24 -5.99
CA ASN A 366 -19.06 -29.56 -6.16
C ASN A 366 -18.97 -28.04 -5.96
N ARG A 367 -17.83 -27.49 -5.51
CA ARG A 367 -17.65 -26.04 -5.39
C ARG A 367 -17.38 -25.39 -6.76
N PRO A 368 -17.88 -24.16 -6.98
CA PRO A 368 -17.47 -23.35 -8.13
C PRO A 368 -15.99 -22.95 -8.01
N LEU A 369 -15.43 -22.39 -9.08
CA LEU A 369 -14.03 -21.94 -9.09
C LEU A 369 -13.75 -20.81 -8.09
N ASP A 370 -14.75 -20.00 -7.75
CA ASP A 370 -14.68 -18.99 -6.68
C ASP A 370 -13.46 -18.05 -6.82
N ILE A 371 -13.25 -17.53 -8.03
CA ILE A 371 -12.18 -16.58 -8.36
C ILE A 371 -12.66 -15.12 -8.20
N GLN A 372 -11.72 -14.19 -8.05
CA GLN A 372 -12.01 -12.75 -8.04
C GLN A 372 -12.67 -12.29 -9.35
N ASP A 373 -13.71 -11.47 -9.24
CA ASP A 373 -14.38 -10.84 -10.40
C ASP A 373 -13.45 -9.90 -11.19
N ASN A 374 -12.56 -9.20 -10.48
CA ASN A 374 -11.56 -8.33 -11.07
C ASN A 374 -10.17 -8.70 -10.52
N PRO A 375 -9.50 -9.70 -11.11
CA PRO A 375 -8.22 -10.23 -10.65
C PRO A 375 -7.16 -9.13 -10.53
N ARG A 376 -6.73 -8.87 -9.30
CA ARG A 376 -5.71 -7.89 -8.96
C ARG A 376 -4.89 -8.42 -7.79
N ILE A 377 -3.60 -8.15 -7.81
CA ILE A 377 -2.68 -8.53 -6.72
C ILE A 377 -2.90 -7.65 -5.49
N ALA A 378 -3.02 -6.33 -5.71
CA ALA A 378 -3.24 -5.34 -4.67
C ALA A 378 -3.96 -4.10 -5.22
N SER A 379 -4.52 -3.30 -4.32
CA SER A 379 -5.07 -1.97 -4.65
C SER A 379 -3.94 -1.02 -5.02
N ARG A 380 -3.96 -0.47 -6.24
CA ARG A 380 -2.93 0.47 -6.70
C ARG A 380 -2.99 1.79 -5.93
N GLN A 381 -1.87 2.16 -5.31
CA GLN A 381 -1.71 3.41 -4.57
C GLN A 381 -0.61 4.31 -5.18
N PRO A 382 -0.73 4.72 -6.46
CA PRO A 382 0.36 5.35 -7.20
C PRO A 382 0.81 6.68 -6.57
N ALA A 383 -0.15 7.50 -6.12
CA ALA A 383 0.17 8.77 -5.47
C ALA A 383 1.03 8.58 -4.21
N TYR A 384 0.64 7.63 -3.36
CA TYR A 384 1.40 7.28 -2.16
C TYR A 384 2.76 6.66 -2.51
N PHE A 385 2.82 5.78 -3.51
CA PHE A 385 4.05 5.14 -3.97
C PHE A 385 5.06 6.14 -4.54
N GLN A 386 4.60 7.23 -5.17
CA GLN A 386 5.50 8.31 -5.60
C GLN A 386 6.20 8.97 -4.41
N GLN A 387 5.46 9.30 -3.33
CA GLN A 387 6.08 9.83 -2.11
C GLN A 387 7.00 8.79 -1.43
N LEU A 388 6.59 7.53 -1.39
CA LEU A 388 7.40 6.45 -0.85
C LEU A 388 8.73 6.30 -1.60
N LYS A 389 8.72 6.38 -2.94
CA LYS A 389 9.93 6.32 -3.76
C LYS A 389 10.89 7.48 -3.48
N ILE A 390 10.35 8.70 -3.28
CA ILE A 390 11.15 9.86 -2.86
C ILE A 390 11.82 9.57 -1.52
N GLU A 391 11.06 9.12 -0.51
CA GLU A 391 11.62 8.84 0.81
C GLU A 391 12.59 7.66 0.86
N LEU A 392 12.37 6.61 0.07
CA LEU A 392 13.32 5.50 -0.06
C LEU A 392 14.65 5.99 -0.64
N LYS A 393 14.60 6.81 -1.69
CA LYS A 393 15.80 7.42 -2.28
C LYS A 393 16.53 8.31 -1.27
N ASP A 394 15.80 9.19 -0.58
CA ASP A 394 16.41 10.20 0.28
C ASP A 394 16.91 9.64 1.62
N LYS A 395 16.21 8.66 2.20
CA LYS A 395 16.48 8.16 3.56
C LYS A 395 17.25 6.85 3.60
N VAL A 396 17.10 6.00 2.58
CA VAL A 396 17.74 4.68 2.51
C VAL A 396 18.90 4.69 1.50
N GLY A 397 18.77 5.47 0.42
CA GLY A 397 19.84 5.68 -0.56
C GLY A 397 20.27 4.38 -1.23
N GLU A 398 21.58 4.24 -1.45
CA GLU A 398 22.19 3.10 -2.14
C GLU A 398 22.01 1.74 -1.41
N VAL A 399 21.62 1.75 -0.14
CA VAL A 399 21.30 0.51 0.62
C VAL A 399 19.99 -0.10 0.12
N PHE A 400 19.12 0.69 -0.51
CA PHE A 400 17.88 0.20 -1.09
C PHE A 400 18.15 -0.48 -2.44
N GLN A 401 18.21 -1.81 -2.42
CA GLN A 401 18.29 -2.64 -3.62
C GLN A 401 16.95 -3.36 -3.82
N SER A 402 16.18 -2.89 -4.80
CA SER A 402 14.79 -3.31 -4.97
C SER A 402 14.61 -4.77 -5.37
N ASP A 403 15.68 -5.39 -5.87
CA ASP A 403 15.79 -6.78 -6.29
C ASP A 403 16.13 -7.75 -5.16
N LEU A 404 16.51 -7.30 -3.95
CA LEU A 404 16.86 -8.20 -2.84
C LEU A 404 15.66 -8.79 -2.07
N GLY A 405 14.43 -8.51 -2.48
CA GLY A 405 13.23 -9.01 -1.80
C GLY A 405 12.96 -8.30 -0.48
N LEU A 406 13.24 -7.00 -0.43
CA LEU A 406 13.03 -6.18 0.77
C LEU A 406 11.54 -6.11 1.13
N ARG A 407 11.27 -5.98 2.43
CA ARG A 407 9.94 -5.68 2.97
C ARG A 407 9.94 -4.23 3.46
N VAL A 408 9.10 -3.41 2.85
CA VAL A 408 8.92 -2.01 3.19
C VAL A 408 7.61 -1.84 3.95
N PHE A 409 7.69 -1.35 5.18
CA PHE A 409 6.51 -1.00 5.98
C PHE A 409 6.29 0.51 5.90
N THR A 410 5.04 0.89 5.67
CA THR A 410 4.63 2.29 5.48
C THR A 410 3.70 2.75 6.60
N SER A 411 3.38 4.04 6.61
CA SER A 411 2.40 4.61 7.54
C SER A 411 0.96 4.65 7.01
N LEU A 412 0.73 4.19 5.78
CA LEU A 412 -0.57 4.22 5.12
C LEU A 412 -1.60 3.46 5.97
N ASP A 413 -2.71 4.12 6.26
CA ASP A 413 -3.89 3.53 6.89
C ASP A 413 -4.83 3.02 5.79
N PRO A 414 -5.06 1.71 5.68
CA PRO A 414 -5.89 1.15 4.62
C PRO A 414 -7.33 1.67 4.63
N VAL A 415 -7.89 1.94 5.80
CA VAL A 415 -9.26 2.45 5.96
C VAL A 415 -9.30 3.92 5.55
N SER A 416 -8.39 4.75 6.07
CA SER A 416 -8.35 6.18 5.69
C SER A 416 -8.11 6.35 4.18
N GLN A 417 -7.24 5.54 3.57
CA GLN A 417 -7.00 5.57 2.13
C GLN A 417 -8.26 5.21 1.33
N GLN A 418 -8.92 4.11 1.68
CA GLN A 418 -10.12 3.65 0.99
C GLN A 418 -11.26 4.68 1.10
N GLU A 419 -11.53 5.19 2.30
CA GLU A 419 -12.63 6.13 2.50
C GLU A 419 -12.36 7.49 1.85
N LEU A 420 -11.11 7.94 1.77
CA LEU A 420 -10.75 9.17 1.08
C LEU A 420 -10.87 9.04 -0.45
N GLU A 421 -10.47 7.89 -1.00
CA GLU A 421 -10.69 7.55 -2.41
C GLU A 421 -12.17 7.53 -2.76
N GLN A 422 -12.98 6.88 -1.92
CA GLN A 422 -14.43 6.80 -2.12
C GLN A 422 -15.11 8.17 -2.00
N ALA A 423 -14.69 9.00 -1.05
CA ALA A 423 -15.22 10.36 -0.89
C ALA A 423 -15.00 11.20 -2.17
N ILE A 424 -13.79 11.12 -2.75
CA ILE A 424 -13.44 11.76 -4.02
C ILE A 424 -14.28 11.18 -5.17
N ALA A 425 -14.33 9.85 -5.29
CA ALA A 425 -15.06 9.18 -6.37
C ALA A 425 -16.57 9.47 -6.37
N ARG A 426 -17.18 9.65 -5.19
CA ARG A 426 -18.60 9.97 -5.03
C ARG A 426 -18.91 11.44 -5.24
N LYS A 427 -18.09 12.35 -4.67
CA LYS A 427 -18.40 13.79 -4.67
C LYS A 427 -17.96 14.52 -5.92
N ILE A 428 -16.85 14.15 -6.56
CA ILE A 428 -16.40 14.87 -7.76
C ILE A 428 -17.46 14.83 -8.87
N PRO A 429 -18.09 13.69 -9.24
CA PRO A 429 -19.13 13.68 -10.26
C PRO A 429 -20.31 14.61 -9.96
N GLN A 430 -20.71 14.73 -8.68
CA GLN A 430 -21.77 15.64 -8.24
C GLN A 430 -21.34 17.10 -8.39
N LEU A 431 -20.13 17.44 -7.94
CA LEU A 431 -19.58 18.80 -8.01
C LEU A 431 -19.25 19.24 -9.44
N SER A 432 -18.92 18.29 -10.33
CA SER A 432 -18.70 18.53 -11.76
C SER A 432 -19.93 19.05 -12.48
N GLN A 433 -21.14 18.89 -11.93
CA GLN A 433 -22.35 19.49 -12.51
C GLN A 433 -22.29 21.03 -12.47
N VAL A 434 -21.59 21.60 -11.47
CA VAL A 434 -21.39 23.05 -11.32
C VAL A 434 -20.06 23.49 -11.93
N ALA A 435 -18.99 22.74 -11.69
CA ALA A 435 -17.62 23.12 -12.07
C ALA A 435 -17.17 22.66 -13.46
N GLY A 436 -17.95 21.80 -14.11
CA GLY A 436 -17.62 21.15 -15.36
C GLY A 436 -16.88 19.81 -15.20
N LYS A 437 -16.81 19.06 -16.30
CA LYS A 437 -16.24 17.68 -16.34
C LYS A 437 -14.71 17.63 -16.11
N SER A 438 -14.02 18.75 -16.31
CA SER A 438 -12.56 18.88 -16.08
C SER A 438 -12.19 19.16 -14.63
N LEU A 439 -13.16 19.22 -13.71
CA LEU A 439 -12.88 19.26 -12.28
C LEU A 439 -12.02 18.05 -11.88
N GLU A 440 -10.97 18.32 -11.12
CA GLU A 440 -10.08 17.38 -10.48
C GLU A 440 -10.09 17.59 -8.96
N GLY A 441 -9.53 16.62 -8.24
CA GLY A 441 -9.37 16.71 -6.80
C GLY A 441 -8.16 15.95 -6.31
N ALA A 442 -7.56 16.45 -5.23
CA ALA A 442 -6.45 15.84 -4.53
C ALA A 442 -6.69 15.93 -3.03
N ALA A 443 -6.24 14.92 -2.30
CA ALA A 443 -6.36 14.93 -0.86
C ALA A 443 -5.18 14.21 -0.20
N ILE A 444 -4.85 14.64 1.00
CA ILE A 444 -3.86 14.01 1.87
C ILE A 444 -4.38 14.04 3.30
N ALA A 445 -4.31 12.90 3.99
CA ALA A 445 -4.58 12.80 5.42
C ALA A 445 -3.27 12.40 6.12
N VAL A 446 -2.91 13.16 7.14
CA VAL A 446 -1.71 12.91 7.94
C VAL A 446 -2.08 12.80 9.41
N ASP A 447 -1.36 11.96 10.13
CA ASP A 447 -1.47 11.84 11.57
C ASP A 447 -1.10 13.16 12.23
N ARG A 448 -2.00 13.64 13.09
CA ARG A 448 -1.90 14.95 13.74
C ARG A 448 -0.65 15.07 14.58
N HIS A 449 -0.19 13.99 15.22
CA HIS A 449 0.89 14.02 16.19
C HIS A 449 2.25 13.68 15.59
N THR A 450 2.29 12.62 14.79
CA THR A 450 3.52 12.02 14.24
C THR A 450 3.89 12.55 12.85
N GLY A 451 2.97 13.20 12.14
CA GLY A 451 3.17 13.64 10.75
C GLY A 451 3.10 12.50 9.73
N GLU A 452 2.79 11.29 10.16
CA GLU A 452 2.68 10.14 9.26
C GLU A 452 1.56 10.28 8.24
N ILE A 453 1.87 10.00 6.98
CA ILE A 453 0.88 10.05 5.91
C ILE A 453 0.01 8.81 6.03
N ARG A 454 -1.27 9.02 6.36
CA ARG A 454 -2.29 7.96 6.51
C ARG A 454 -2.96 7.68 5.17
N ALA A 455 -3.20 8.70 4.36
CA ALA A 455 -3.80 8.56 3.03
C ALA A 455 -3.30 9.63 2.07
N MET A 456 -3.21 9.28 0.79
CA MET A 456 -2.86 10.21 -0.30
C MET A 456 -3.60 9.86 -1.59
N VAL A 457 -4.35 10.82 -2.13
CA VAL A 457 -5.08 10.72 -3.39
C VAL A 457 -4.64 11.85 -4.33
N GLY A 458 -4.08 11.49 -5.49
CA GLY A 458 -3.48 12.44 -6.44
C GLY A 458 -4.40 12.94 -7.56
N GLY A 459 -5.64 12.46 -7.66
CA GLY A 459 -6.57 12.80 -8.74
C GLY A 459 -7.93 12.13 -8.58
N LYS A 460 -8.91 12.54 -9.40
CA LYS A 460 -10.27 11.96 -9.36
C LYS A 460 -10.35 10.50 -9.79
N ARG A 461 -9.40 10.06 -10.63
CA ARG A 461 -9.25 8.67 -11.07
C ARG A 461 -8.33 7.96 -10.09
N THR A 462 -8.90 7.40 -9.03
CA THR A 462 -8.15 6.67 -8.00
C THR A 462 -7.46 5.45 -8.63
N GLY A 463 -6.20 5.18 -8.24
CA GLY A 463 -5.39 4.10 -8.80
C GLY A 463 -4.78 4.34 -10.20
N TYR A 464 -5.02 5.49 -10.84
CA TYR A 464 -4.32 5.88 -12.08
C TYR A 464 -2.92 6.42 -11.76
N ASP A 465 -1.91 5.87 -12.43
CA ASP A 465 -0.53 6.33 -12.31
C ASP A 465 -0.28 7.45 -13.31
N GLY A 466 -0.09 8.66 -12.80
CA GLY A 466 0.01 9.88 -13.60
C GLY A 466 0.34 11.09 -12.72
N PHE A 467 -0.11 12.27 -13.13
CA PHE A 467 0.17 13.51 -12.42
C PHE A 467 -0.42 13.52 -11.01
N ASN A 468 0.44 13.47 -10.00
CA ASN A 468 0.04 13.42 -8.59
C ASN A 468 -0.16 14.83 -8.04
N ARG A 469 -1.40 15.29 -8.03
CA ARG A 469 -1.74 16.65 -7.59
C ARG A 469 -1.51 16.87 -6.10
N ALA A 470 -1.45 15.81 -5.28
CA ALA A 470 -1.13 15.96 -3.86
C ALA A 470 0.32 16.43 -3.63
N LEU A 471 1.24 16.04 -4.51
CA LEU A 471 2.67 16.37 -4.43
C LEU A 471 3.11 17.44 -5.44
N ASN A 472 2.44 17.55 -6.59
CA ASN A 472 2.96 18.30 -7.74
C ASN A 472 2.08 19.48 -8.17
N ALA A 473 0.81 19.55 -7.75
CA ALA A 473 -0.05 20.67 -8.10
C ALA A 473 0.14 21.83 -7.11
N SER A 474 1.09 22.72 -7.41
CA SER A 474 1.24 23.97 -6.67
C SER A 474 0.12 24.94 -7.05
N ARG A 475 -0.74 25.29 -6.08
CA ARG A 475 -1.98 26.04 -6.30
C ARG A 475 -2.18 27.12 -5.25
N GLN A 476 -2.88 28.19 -5.62
CA GLN A 476 -3.08 29.32 -4.72
C GLN A 476 -3.90 28.87 -3.49
N ILE A 477 -3.35 29.02 -2.28
CA ILE A 477 -3.98 28.51 -1.05
C ILE A 477 -5.10 29.40 -0.52
N GLY A 478 -5.11 30.67 -0.95
CA GLY A 478 -6.11 31.66 -0.57
C GLY A 478 -6.24 31.80 0.95
N SER A 479 -7.48 31.80 1.44
CA SER A 479 -7.79 31.97 2.88
C SER A 479 -7.23 30.88 3.82
N LEU A 480 -6.56 29.83 3.32
CA LEU A 480 -5.84 28.88 4.17
C LEU A 480 -4.61 29.48 4.87
N VAL A 481 -4.07 30.62 4.41
CA VAL A 481 -2.95 31.28 5.10
C VAL A 481 -3.36 31.93 6.43
N LYS A 482 -4.65 32.30 6.57
CA LYS A 482 -5.09 33.19 7.64
C LYS A 482 -4.72 32.69 9.04
N PRO A 483 -4.87 31.40 9.40
CA PRO A 483 -4.43 30.92 10.70
C PRO A 483 -2.98 31.27 11.04
N ALA A 484 -2.05 31.33 10.07
CA ALA A 484 -0.68 31.75 10.33
C ALA A 484 -0.59 33.23 10.74
N VAL A 485 -1.34 34.13 10.09
CA VAL A 485 -1.39 35.56 10.45
C VAL A 485 -1.91 35.76 11.88
N TYR A 486 -2.96 35.03 12.24
CA TYR A 486 -3.57 35.12 13.58
C TYR A 486 -2.68 34.44 14.63
N LEU A 487 -1.98 33.37 14.26
CA LEU A 487 -0.98 32.73 15.10
C LEU A 487 0.14 33.71 15.45
N THR A 488 0.71 34.42 14.47
CA THR A 488 1.74 35.45 14.69
C THR A 488 1.28 36.55 15.65
N ALA A 489 -0.02 36.88 15.65
CA ALA A 489 -0.60 37.81 16.62
C ALA A 489 -0.66 37.17 18.01
N LEU A 490 -1.17 35.95 18.13
CA LEU A 490 -1.36 35.24 19.40
C LEU A 490 -0.05 34.78 20.06
N GLU A 491 1.07 34.80 19.34
CA GLU A 491 2.43 34.70 19.90
C GLU A 491 2.87 35.97 20.66
N GLN A 492 2.09 37.06 20.59
CA GLN A 492 2.32 38.31 21.31
C GLN A 492 1.18 38.54 22.33
N PRO A 493 1.08 37.72 23.40
CA PRO A 493 -0.06 37.72 24.33
C PRO A 493 -0.27 39.03 25.08
N GLN A 494 0.77 39.85 25.21
CA GLN A 494 0.70 41.18 25.82
C GLN A 494 -0.07 42.21 24.95
N LYS A 495 -0.25 41.93 23.66
CA LYS A 495 -0.85 42.84 22.69
C LYS A 495 -2.11 42.27 22.03
N TYR A 496 -2.11 40.97 21.75
CA TYR A 496 -3.22 40.33 21.06
C TYR A 496 -3.74 39.12 21.83
N ASN A 497 -5.06 39.00 21.88
CA ASN A 497 -5.79 37.86 22.40
C ASN A 497 -7.03 37.60 21.53
N LEU A 498 -7.80 36.56 21.85
CA LEU A 498 -8.98 36.19 21.06
C LEU A 498 -10.08 37.26 21.03
N ALA A 499 -10.14 38.12 22.05
CA ALA A 499 -11.10 39.21 22.16
C ALA A 499 -10.62 40.52 21.51
N THR A 500 -9.35 40.63 21.11
CA THR A 500 -8.79 41.85 20.52
C THR A 500 -9.63 42.34 19.34
N THR A 501 -10.01 43.61 19.38
CA THR A 501 -10.79 44.28 18.34
C THR A 501 -9.95 44.48 17.07
N LEU A 502 -10.50 44.08 15.93
CA LEU A 502 -9.98 44.35 14.59
C LEU A 502 -10.99 45.18 13.80
N HIS A 503 -10.54 45.98 12.82
CA HIS A 503 -11.40 46.87 12.07
C HIS A 503 -11.72 46.32 10.68
N ASP A 504 -12.99 45.97 10.48
CA ASP A 504 -13.55 45.63 9.18
C ASP A 504 -14.09 46.89 8.47
N LYS A 505 -13.18 47.79 8.10
CA LYS A 505 -13.46 49.08 7.45
C LYS A 505 -12.66 49.19 6.12
N PRO A 506 -13.10 49.99 5.12
CA PRO A 506 -12.37 50.12 3.86
C PRO A 506 -10.91 50.53 4.07
N ILE A 507 -9.99 49.78 3.46
CA ILE A 507 -8.55 50.10 3.45
C ILE A 507 -8.03 50.20 2.03
N SER A 508 -7.05 51.09 1.82
CA SER A 508 -6.36 51.26 0.54
C SER A 508 -4.86 51.33 0.78
N LEU A 509 -4.13 50.37 0.20
CA LEU A 509 -2.68 50.25 0.32
C LEU A 509 -2.02 50.70 -0.98
N LYS A 510 -1.10 51.66 -0.89
CA LYS A 510 -0.31 52.11 -2.05
C LYS A 510 0.83 51.12 -2.31
N GLY A 511 0.89 50.59 -3.52
CA GLY A 511 1.95 49.72 -4.01
C GLY A 511 3.18 50.51 -4.45
N SER A 512 4.31 49.81 -4.55
CA SER A 512 5.62 50.41 -4.92
C SER A 512 5.66 51.04 -6.31
N LYS A 513 4.72 50.70 -7.20
CA LYS A 513 4.59 51.25 -8.56
C LYS A 513 3.42 52.21 -8.72
N GLY A 514 2.90 52.78 -7.63
CA GLY A 514 1.76 53.72 -7.66
C GLY A 514 0.38 53.07 -7.82
N SER A 515 0.30 51.75 -7.96
CA SER A 515 -0.98 51.03 -7.95
C SER A 515 -1.61 51.07 -6.55
N VAL A 516 -2.95 51.15 -6.47
CA VAL A 516 -3.67 51.11 -5.19
C VAL A 516 -4.37 49.76 -5.07
N TRP A 517 -4.07 49.02 -4.01
CA TRP A 517 -4.74 47.77 -3.67
C TRP A 517 -5.76 48.00 -2.55
N SER A 518 -7.04 47.72 -2.84
CA SER A 518 -8.13 47.87 -1.87
C SER A 518 -8.82 46.50 -1.68
N PRO A 519 -8.37 45.68 -0.71
CA PRO A 519 -8.98 44.37 -0.45
C PRO A 519 -10.44 44.52 -0.01
N ARG A 520 -11.25 43.50 -0.32
CA ARG A 520 -12.67 43.45 0.05
C ARG A 520 -12.99 42.09 0.69
N ASN A 521 -13.98 42.07 1.57
CA ASN A 521 -14.58 40.83 2.02
C ASN A 521 -15.31 40.12 0.86
N TYR A 522 -15.43 38.81 0.98
CA TYR A 522 -16.06 37.97 -0.04
C TYR A 522 -17.50 38.41 -0.35
N ASP A 523 -18.27 38.77 0.68
CA ASP A 523 -19.64 39.27 0.56
C ASP A 523 -19.73 40.78 0.29
N ARG A 524 -18.58 41.46 0.13
CA ARG A 524 -18.46 42.90 -0.13
C ARG A 524 -19.08 43.79 0.95
N LYS A 525 -19.29 43.27 2.16
CA LYS A 525 -19.81 44.03 3.31
C LYS A 525 -18.72 44.30 4.33
N PHE A 526 -18.85 45.42 5.03
CA PHE A 526 -18.02 45.83 6.16
C PHE A 526 -18.84 45.69 7.45
N ARG A 527 -18.21 45.22 8.52
CA ARG A 527 -18.87 44.93 9.81
C ARG A 527 -18.49 45.90 10.93
N GLY A 528 -17.65 46.89 10.65
CA GLY A 528 -17.14 47.76 11.70
C GLY A 528 -16.13 47.01 12.57
N ASP A 529 -16.32 47.01 13.87
CA ASP A 529 -15.37 46.41 14.80
C ASP A 529 -15.74 44.93 15.03
N VAL A 530 -14.75 44.04 14.98
CA VAL A 530 -14.95 42.59 15.12
C VAL A 530 -13.86 41.97 16.01
N PRO A 531 -14.18 41.02 16.89
CA PRO A 531 -13.16 40.37 17.71
C PRO A 531 -12.32 39.40 16.87
N LEU A 532 -11.05 39.26 17.22
CA LEU A 532 -10.04 38.48 16.50
C LEU A 532 -10.50 37.06 16.21
N TYR A 533 -11.06 36.34 17.20
CA TYR A 533 -11.52 34.96 16.99
C TYR A 533 -12.63 34.88 15.92
N LEU A 534 -13.54 35.87 15.89
CA LEU A 534 -14.68 35.89 14.98
C LEU A 534 -14.23 36.27 13.55
N ALA A 535 -13.27 37.19 13.44
CA ALA A 535 -12.66 37.53 12.14
C ALA A 535 -12.01 36.31 11.49
N LEU A 536 -11.32 35.45 12.25
CA LEU A 536 -10.79 34.18 11.76
C LEU A 536 -11.91 33.17 11.45
N ALA A 537 -12.88 32.99 12.35
CA ALA A 537 -13.98 32.03 12.19
C ALA A 537 -14.83 32.32 10.94
N LYS A 538 -15.13 33.61 10.69
CA LYS A 538 -15.84 34.08 9.49
C LYS A 538 -14.92 34.30 8.29
N SER A 539 -13.61 34.14 8.47
CA SER A 539 -12.59 34.29 7.43
C SER A 539 -12.65 35.65 6.73
N LEU A 540 -12.77 36.75 7.48
CA LEU A 540 -12.85 38.10 6.94
C LEU A 540 -11.52 38.53 6.32
N ASN A 541 -11.55 39.19 5.16
CA ASN A 541 -10.33 39.55 4.43
C ASN A 541 -9.70 40.82 4.98
N VAL A 542 -10.50 41.86 5.18
CA VAL A 542 -10.04 43.21 5.52
C VAL A 542 -9.38 43.24 6.91
N PRO A 543 -10.00 42.73 7.99
CA PRO A 543 -9.35 42.62 9.30
C PRO A 543 -8.05 41.81 9.28
N THR A 544 -7.97 40.80 8.40
CA THR A 544 -6.76 39.96 8.31
C THR A 544 -5.61 40.72 7.65
N VAL A 545 -5.88 41.52 6.62
CA VAL A 545 -4.87 42.36 5.98
C VAL A 545 -4.40 43.43 6.94
N GLU A 546 -5.33 44.11 7.63
CA GLU A 546 -5.00 45.10 8.64
C GLU A 546 -4.10 44.50 9.74
N LEU A 547 -4.50 43.36 10.32
CA LEU A 547 -3.71 42.65 11.32
C LEU A 547 -2.32 42.28 10.79
N GLY A 548 -2.24 41.70 9.60
CA GLY A 548 -0.96 41.34 8.97
C GLY A 548 -0.04 42.55 8.75
N MET A 549 -0.60 43.70 8.37
CA MET A 549 0.17 44.94 8.22
C MET A 549 0.68 45.47 9.56
N GLN A 550 -0.09 45.35 10.64
CA GLN A 550 0.35 45.73 11.99
C GLN A 550 1.45 44.81 12.54
N LEU A 551 1.41 43.52 12.19
CA LEU A 551 2.43 42.54 12.59
C LEU A 551 3.72 42.69 11.79
N GLY A 552 3.59 43.03 10.50
CA GLY A 552 4.67 43.13 9.54
C GLY A 552 4.88 41.83 8.75
N ILE A 553 5.18 41.98 7.46
CA ILE A 553 5.43 40.87 6.52
C ILE A 553 6.50 39.89 7.02
N PRO A 554 7.68 40.33 7.51
CA PRO A 554 8.74 39.40 7.93
C PRO A 554 8.32 38.46 9.06
N LYS A 555 7.56 38.94 10.06
CA LYS A 555 7.12 38.10 11.18
C LYS A 555 6.15 37.01 10.75
N VAL A 556 5.25 37.33 9.80
CA VAL A 556 4.30 36.34 9.28
C VAL A 556 5.03 35.30 8.42
N ILE A 557 6.06 35.69 7.66
CA ILE A 557 6.90 34.74 6.92
C ILE A 557 7.64 33.80 7.88
N ASP A 558 8.26 34.32 8.95
CA ASP A 558 8.91 33.52 9.99
C ASP A 558 7.94 32.50 10.64
N THR A 559 6.70 32.92 10.91
CA THR A 559 5.67 31.98 11.39
C THR A 559 5.36 30.89 10.36
N LEU A 560 5.22 31.24 9.07
CA LEU A 560 4.96 30.25 8.00
C LEU A 560 6.13 29.25 7.86
N GLU A 561 7.37 29.73 7.99
CA GLU A 561 8.57 28.89 7.97
C GLU A 561 8.60 27.91 9.15
N LYS A 562 8.32 28.39 10.37
CA LYS A 562 8.19 27.56 11.57
C LYS A 562 7.08 26.51 11.46
N LEU A 563 6.01 26.81 10.73
CA LEU A 563 4.94 25.85 10.42
C LEU A 563 5.38 24.80 9.37
N GLY A 564 6.45 25.07 8.62
CA GLY A 564 7.05 24.15 7.65
C GLY A 564 6.80 24.52 6.19
N VAL A 565 6.42 25.76 5.90
CA VAL A 565 6.38 26.30 4.53
C VAL A 565 7.78 26.76 4.12
N ASP A 566 8.16 26.50 2.88
CA ASP A 566 9.40 27.02 2.32
C ASP A 566 9.28 28.55 2.09
N PRO A 567 10.14 29.39 2.68
CA PRO A 567 10.11 30.84 2.47
C PRO A 567 10.23 31.26 1.01
N ASP A 568 10.90 30.48 0.16
CA ASP A 568 11.11 30.81 -1.25
C ASP A 568 9.80 30.74 -2.07
N GLU A 569 8.80 30.01 -1.59
CA GLU A 569 7.45 29.96 -2.18
C GLU A 569 6.65 31.25 -1.88
N ILE A 570 7.10 32.06 -0.90
CA ILE A 570 6.34 33.19 -0.38
C ILE A 570 6.87 34.51 -0.94
N ARG A 571 6.03 35.19 -1.73
CA ARG A 571 6.31 36.56 -2.14
C ARG A 571 6.01 37.56 -1.01
N PRO A 572 6.97 38.38 -0.56
CA PRO A 572 6.79 39.30 0.58
C PRO A 572 6.01 40.57 0.19
N VAL A 573 4.71 40.42 -0.08
CA VAL A 573 3.79 41.53 -0.44
C VAL A 573 2.49 41.43 0.36
N PRO A 574 1.76 42.52 0.63
CA PRO A 574 0.57 42.49 1.50
C PRO A 574 -0.53 41.48 1.11
N SER A 575 -0.65 41.15 -0.17
CA SER A 575 -1.61 40.15 -0.64
C SER A 575 -1.31 38.73 -0.12
N MET A 576 -0.10 38.48 0.40
CA MET A 576 0.27 37.21 1.02
C MET A 576 -0.61 36.87 2.22
N PHE A 577 -1.11 37.87 2.95
CA PHE A 577 -2.01 37.68 4.10
C PHE A 577 -3.37 37.09 3.70
N LEU A 578 -3.67 37.09 2.40
CA LEU A 578 -4.84 36.44 1.80
C LEU A 578 -4.47 35.22 0.93
N GLY A 579 -3.22 34.77 0.99
CA GLY A 579 -2.72 33.56 0.34
C GLY A 579 -2.50 33.73 -1.14
N SER A 580 -1.85 34.83 -1.55
CA SER A 580 -1.46 35.09 -2.95
C SER A 580 -0.19 34.36 -3.40
N PHE A 581 0.09 33.20 -2.80
CA PHE A 581 1.19 32.31 -3.15
C PHE A 581 0.65 30.87 -3.27
N THR A 582 1.46 30.01 -3.87
CA THR A 582 1.05 28.65 -4.25
C THR A 582 1.71 27.62 -3.36
N LEU A 583 0.97 26.60 -2.94
CA LEU A 583 1.51 25.42 -2.27
C LEU A 583 0.81 24.17 -2.80
N THR A 584 1.48 23.04 -2.64
CA THR A 584 0.90 21.70 -2.85
C THR A 584 0.03 21.28 -1.66
N PRO A 585 -0.93 20.37 -1.83
CA PRO A 585 -1.68 19.79 -0.72
C PRO A 585 -0.77 19.19 0.37
N PHE A 586 0.36 18.60 0.01
CA PHE A 586 1.38 18.12 0.93
C PHE A 586 1.97 19.23 1.81
N GLN A 587 2.42 20.34 1.22
CA GLN A 587 2.96 21.48 1.97
C GLN A 587 1.90 22.12 2.88
N VAL A 588 0.65 22.23 2.42
CA VAL A 588 -0.47 22.70 3.24
C VAL A 588 -0.73 21.76 4.42
N ALA A 589 -0.68 20.44 4.21
CA ALA A 589 -0.84 19.47 5.30
C ALA A 589 0.26 19.60 6.35
N GLN A 590 1.52 19.83 5.95
CA GLN A 590 2.61 20.08 6.89
C GLN A 590 2.36 21.33 7.74
N MET A 591 1.93 22.43 7.11
CA MET A 591 1.62 23.69 7.80
C MET A 591 0.56 23.50 8.90
N TYR A 592 -0.53 22.80 8.58
CA TYR A 592 -1.61 22.55 9.52
C TYR A 592 -1.31 21.44 10.54
N GLN A 593 -0.46 20.47 10.19
CA GLN A 593 0.06 19.48 11.13
C GLN A 593 0.79 20.18 12.27
N THR A 594 1.76 21.05 11.96
CA THR A 594 2.50 21.81 12.97
C THR A 594 1.58 22.69 13.82
N LEU A 595 0.70 23.45 13.17
CA LEU A 595 -0.24 24.37 13.82
C LEU A 595 -1.12 23.63 14.84
N THR A 596 -1.69 22.51 14.42
CA THR A 596 -2.72 21.82 15.22
C THR A 596 -2.08 20.85 16.21
N ASN A 597 -0.85 20.38 15.99
CA ASN A 597 -0.07 19.60 16.95
C ASN A 597 0.50 20.46 18.10
N SER A 598 -0.22 21.49 18.53
CA SER A 598 0.18 22.41 19.60
C SER A 598 1.55 23.07 19.37
N GLY A 599 1.86 23.40 18.11
CA GLY A 599 3.12 24.04 17.73
C GLY A 599 4.30 23.09 17.52
N LYS A 600 4.07 21.78 17.64
CA LYS A 600 5.09 20.75 17.40
C LYS A 600 5.12 20.36 15.93
N ARG A 601 6.22 20.68 15.24
CA ARG A 601 6.47 20.23 13.87
C ARG A 601 6.91 18.78 13.85
N SER A 602 6.15 17.94 13.17
CA SER A 602 6.54 16.57 12.83
C SER A 602 6.64 16.48 11.30
N PRO A 603 7.84 16.28 10.72
CA PRO A 603 8.01 16.18 9.28
C PRO A 603 7.14 15.08 8.70
N LEU A 604 6.43 15.37 7.61
CA LEU A 604 5.57 14.37 6.99
C LEU A 604 6.39 13.18 6.48
N SER A 605 5.89 11.96 6.71
CA SER A 605 6.58 10.75 6.26
C SER A 605 5.62 9.63 5.86
N ALA A 606 5.96 8.92 4.79
CA ALA A 606 5.28 7.73 4.30
C ALA A 606 5.99 6.43 4.73
N LEU A 607 7.32 6.49 4.94
CA LEU A 607 8.17 5.33 5.21
C LEU A 607 8.34 5.10 6.71
N ARG A 608 8.02 3.88 7.18
CA ARG A 608 8.23 3.46 8.59
C ARG A 608 9.48 2.62 8.74
N SER A 609 9.66 1.56 7.95
CA SER A 609 10.85 0.72 8.03
C SER A 609 11.12 -0.04 6.74
N VAL A 610 12.38 -0.46 6.57
CA VAL A 610 12.83 -1.35 5.50
C VAL A 610 13.58 -2.50 6.14
N VAL A 611 13.17 -3.72 5.82
CA VAL A 611 13.73 -4.97 6.38
C VAL A 611 14.12 -5.88 5.23
N ASP A 612 15.24 -6.58 5.33
CA ASP A 612 15.61 -7.61 4.36
C ASP A 612 14.86 -8.94 4.60
N LYS A 613 15.21 -9.95 3.79
CA LYS A 613 14.60 -11.29 3.85
C LYS A 613 15.05 -12.08 5.09
N GLU A 614 16.23 -11.79 5.64
CA GLU A 614 16.73 -12.37 6.89
C GLU A 614 16.15 -11.71 8.15
N GLY A 615 15.44 -10.57 8.00
CA GLY A 615 14.85 -9.84 9.13
C GLY A 615 15.74 -8.73 9.69
N LYS A 616 16.87 -8.42 9.04
CA LYS A 616 17.71 -7.27 9.41
C LYS A 616 17.03 -5.98 9.00
N VAL A 617 16.92 -5.06 9.95
CA VAL A 617 16.37 -3.72 9.71
C VAL A 617 17.44 -2.86 9.01
N LEU A 618 17.16 -2.47 7.77
CA LEU A 618 18.02 -1.58 6.97
C LEU A 618 17.71 -0.10 7.27
N PHE A 619 16.45 0.20 7.55
CA PHE A 619 15.99 1.53 7.92
C PHE A 619 14.82 1.44 8.91
N GLN A 620 14.81 2.35 9.87
CA GLN A 620 13.70 2.53 10.81
C GLN A 620 13.48 4.03 11.03
N SER A 621 12.25 4.48 10.82
CA SER A 621 11.84 5.85 11.12
C SER A 621 11.76 6.04 12.64
N LEU A 622 12.43 7.08 13.12
CA LEU A 622 12.37 7.54 14.50
C LEU A 622 11.56 8.84 14.54
N PRO A 623 10.61 9.00 15.49
CA PRO A 623 9.85 10.25 15.62
C PRO A 623 10.77 11.46 15.79
N ARG A 624 10.69 12.42 14.86
CA ARG A 624 11.43 13.69 14.91
C ARG A 624 10.43 14.81 15.08
N THR A 625 10.07 15.11 16.32
CA THR A 625 9.13 16.18 16.65
C THR A 625 9.86 17.31 17.35
N SER A 626 9.76 18.53 16.83
CA SER A 626 10.37 19.73 17.42
C SER A 626 9.29 20.77 17.74
N GLN A 627 9.41 21.44 18.88
CA GLN A 627 8.56 22.59 19.20
C GLN A 627 9.06 23.79 18.40
N THR A 628 8.28 24.28 17.44
CA THR A 628 8.68 25.42 16.59
C THR A 628 7.83 26.66 16.85
N ILE A 629 6.67 26.50 17.47
CA ILE A 629 5.72 27.56 17.82
C ILE A 629 5.32 27.40 19.29
N ASP A 630 5.00 28.50 19.98
CA ASP A 630 4.50 28.45 21.34
C ASP A 630 3.20 27.65 21.46
N GLN A 631 3.15 26.77 22.45
CA GLN A 631 2.04 25.82 22.63
C GLN A 631 0.70 26.56 22.80
N GLN A 632 0.72 27.67 23.56
CA GLN A 632 -0.43 28.50 23.89
C GLN A 632 -1.00 29.17 22.63
N ALA A 633 -0.15 29.78 21.80
CA ALA A 633 -0.57 30.45 20.58
C ALA A 633 -1.17 29.47 19.55
N ALA A 634 -0.53 28.31 19.37
CA ALA A 634 -1.03 27.23 18.52
C ALA A 634 -2.37 26.68 19.02
N TRP A 635 -2.52 26.49 20.33
CA TRP A 635 -3.75 26.04 20.96
C TRP A 635 -4.89 27.06 20.78
N LEU A 636 -4.64 28.36 21.02
CA LEU A 636 -5.63 29.43 20.85
C LEU A 636 -6.07 29.57 19.39
N THR A 637 -5.14 29.44 18.45
CA THR A 637 -5.43 29.45 17.02
C THR A 637 -6.29 28.25 16.63
N THR A 638 -5.97 27.05 17.13
CA THR A 638 -6.77 25.84 16.91
C THR A 638 -8.17 25.97 17.53
N TYR A 639 -8.29 26.57 18.72
CA TYR A 639 -9.57 26.90 19.33
C TYR A 639 -10.41 27.83 18.44
N ALA A 640 -9.81 28.90 17.89
CA ALA A 640 -10.50 29.79 16.96
C ALA A 640 -10.90 29.06 15.65
N MET A 641 -10.13 28.08 15.18
CA MET A 641 -10.53 27.21 14.08
C MET A 641 -11.72 26.30 14.43
N LYS A 642 -11.84 25.81 15.68
CA LYS A 642 -13.05 25.12 16.16
C LYS A 642 -14.27 26.03 16.10
N ARG A 643 -14.13 27.32 16.43
CA ARG A 643 -15.19 28.33 16.23
C ARG A 643 -15.53 28.49 14.75
N GLY A 644 -14.55 28.39 13.85
CA GLY A 644 -14.76 28.34 12.39
C GLY A 644 -15.70 27.20 11.93
N VAL A 645 -15.60 26.04 12.58
CA VAL A 645 -16.53 24.91 12.34
C VAL A 645 -17.85 25.09 13.07
N LEU A 646 -17.87 25.64 14.28
CA LEU A 646 -19.09 25.82 15.07
C LEU A 646 -20.04 26.86 14.46
N GLU A 647 -19.52 28.05 14.15
CA GLU A 647 -20.34 29.20 13.74
C GLU A 647 -19.81 29.90 12.47
N GLY A 648 -18.66 29.47 11.95
CA GLY A 648 -17.95 30.11 10.85
C GLY A 648 -18.24 29.54 9.46
N THR A 649 -17.24 29.61 8.58
CA THR A 649 -17.31 29.12 7.20
C THR A 649 -17.39 27.58 7.11
N GLY A 650 -17.07 26.88 8.19
CA GLY A 650 -17.13 25.43 8.33
C GLY A 650 -18.44 24.87 8.88
N ARG A 651 -19.42 25.73 9.22
CA ARG A 651 -20.67 25.37 9.95
C ARG A 651 -21.49 24.22 9.41
N TYR A 652 -21.32 23.86 8.13
CA TYR A 652 -21.96 22.69 7.56
C TYR A 652 -21.60 21.41 8.33
N LEU A 653 -20.34 21.27 8.77
CA LEU A 653 -19.89 20.09 9.52
C LEU A 653 -20.53 20.00 10.91
N ASN A 654 -20.84 21.13 11.56
CA ASN A 654 -21.39 21.12 12.92
C ASN A 654 -22.75 20.43 13.01
N SER A 655 -23.55 20.48 11.93
CA SER A 655 -24.86 19.82 11.89
C SER A 655 -24.79 18.29 11.92
N GLN A 656 -23.66 17.71 11.51
CA GLN A 656 -23.47 16.25 11.39
C GLN A 656 -22.46 15.71 12.42
N PHE A 657 -21.43 16.50 12.73
CA PHE A 657 -20.26 16.08 13.50
C PHE A 657 -19.98 17.01 14.70
N GLY A 658 -20.99 17.73 15.21
CA GLY A 658 -20.82 18.64 16.34
C GLY A 658 -20.21 17.96 17.58
N TRP A 659 -20.48 16.67 17.79
CA TRP A 659 -19.92 15.86 18.87
C TRP A 659 -18.40 15.68 18.77
N ALA A 660 -17.83 15.66 17.56
CA ALA A 660 -16.39 15.46 17.36
C ALA A 660 -15.57 16.73 17.62
N ALA A 661 -16.24 17.88 17.78
CA ALA A 661 -15.63 19.17 18.08
C ALA A 661 -14.46 19.53 17.14
N LEU A 662 -14.65 19.27 15.83
CA LEU A 662 -13.66 19.45 14.78
C LEU A 662 -13.12 20.88 14.69
N ALA A 663 -11.87 21.01 14.24
CA ALA A 663 -11.32 22.29 13.78
C ALA A 663 -11.20 22.27 12.25
N GLY A 664 -11.25 23.44 11.62
CA GLY A 664 -11.03 23.49 10.18
C GLY A 664 -10.94 24.89 9.61
N LYS A 665 -10.45 24.96 8.37
CA LYS A 665 -10.33 26.21 7.63
C LYS A 665 -10.70 26.01 6.16
N THR A 666 -11.57 26.89 5.66
CA THR A 666 -11.88 26.98 4.23
C THR A 666 -10.87 27.88 3.52
N GLY A 667 -10.49 27.48 2.30
CA GLY A 667 -9.71 28.29 1.38
C GLY A 667 -10.44 28.45 0.05
N THR A 668 -10.35 29.64 -0.53
CA THR A 668 -10.89 29.94 -1.86
C THR A 668 -9.94 30.94 -2.50
N SER A 669 -9.43 30.61 -3.68
CA SER A 669 -8.58 31.50 -4.45
C SER A 669 -9.41 32.50 -5.27
N ASN A 670 -8.74 33.46 -5.89
CA ASN A 670 -9.40 34.44 -6.75
C ASN A 670 -10.12 33.75 -7.90
N ASP A 671 -11.21 34.37 -8.37
CA ASP A 671 -12.09 33.84 -9.42
C ASP A 671 -12.63 32.43 -9.15
N THR A 672 -12.60 31.95 -7.90
CA THR A 672 -13.01 30.57 -7.53
C THR A 672 -12.27 29.49 -8.32
N ARG A 673 -10.98 29.69 -8.62
CA ARG A 673 -10.17 28.69 -9.34
C ARG A 673 -9.88 27.46 -8.48
N ASP A 674 -9.63 27.68 -7.20
CA ASP A 674 -9.29 26.64 -6.24
C ASP A 674 -10.25 26.66 -5.05
N SER A 675 -10.77 25.49 -4.73
CA SER A 675 -11.56 25.23 -3.54
C SER A 675 -10.75 24.36 -2.61
N TRP A 676 -10.44 24.87 -1.42
CA TRP A 676 -9.67 24.17 -0.40
C TRP A 676 -10.45 23.98 0.89
N PHE A 677 -10.16 22.88 1.58
CA PHE A 677 -10.54 22.69 2.96
C PHE A 677 -9.45 21.93 3.72
N VAL A 678 -9.11 22.39 4.92
CA VAL A 678 -8.34 21.61 5.88
C VAL A 678 -9.24 21.33 7.08
N GLY A 679 -9.46 20.04 7.35
CA GLY A 679 -10.21 19.57 8.50
C GLY A 679 -9.30 18.83 9.48
N VAL A 680 -9.62 18.92 10.76
CA VAL A 680 -8.81 18.38 11.85
C VAL A 680 -9.73 17.71 12.86
N ASP A 681 -9.48 16.44 13.11
CA ASP A 681 -10.11 15.65 14.18
C ASP A 681 -9.04 15.25 15.23
N GLY A 682 -9.41 14.39 16.18
CA GLY A 682 -8.47 13.92 17.22
C GLY A 682 -7.23 13.19 16.66
N ARG A 683 -7.34 12.60 15.46
CA ARG A 683 -6.36 11.66 14.89
C ARG A 683 -5.58 12.26 13.71
N GLU A 684 -6.27 12.96 12.80
CA GLU A 684 -5.77 13.34 11.47
C GLU A 684 -5.96 14.83 11.15
N VAL A 685 -5.02 15.35 10.37
CA VAL A 685 -5.16 16.58 9.59
C VAL A 685 -5.40 16.18 8.14
N THR A 686 -6.56 16.53 7.59
CA THR A 686 -6.94 16.20 6.21
C THR A 686 -7.02 17.46 5.35
N THR A 687 -6.16 17.54 4.34
CA THR A 687 -6.16 18.62 3.35
C THR A 687 -6.81 18.13 2.07
N ILE A 688 -7.81 18.87 1.58
CA ILE A 688 -8.50 18.58 0.32
C ILE A 688 -8.45 19.81 -0.58
N TRP A 689 -8.04 19.58 -1.83
CA TRP A 689 -8.07 20.56 -2.92
C TRP A 689 -8.98 20.07 -4.04
N LEU A 690 -9.77 20.98 -4.59
CA LEU A 690 -10.51 20.82 -5.83
C LEU A 690 -10.19 21.99 -6.76
N GLY A 691 -9.95 21.67 -8.04
CA GLY A 691 -9.62 22.67 -9.05
C GLY A 691 -9.59 22.07 -10.45
N ARG A 692 -9.21 22.88 -11.44
CA ARG A 692 -9.06 22.43 -12.83
C ARG A 692 -7.61 22.57 -13.27
N ASP A 693 -7.12 21.62 -14.05
CA ASP A 693 -5.73 21.63 -14.54
C ASP A 693 -5.44 22.82 -15.46
N ASP A 694 -6.45 23.28 -16.20
CA ASP A 694 -6.41 24.47 -17.05
C ASP A 694 -6.46 25.80 -16.27
N ASN A 695 -6.46 25.76 -14.94
CA ASN A 695 -6.59 26.92 -14.04
C ASN A 695 -7.86 27.77 -14.26
N GLN A 696 -8.87 27.24 -14.94
CA GLN A 696 -10.13 27.95 -15.14
C GLN A 696 -11.00 27.95 -13.86
N PRO A 697 -11.91 28.93 -13.71
CA PRO A 697 -12.86 28.98 -12.59
C PRO A 697 -13.67 27.70 -12.40
N THR A 698 -13.81 27.26 -11.14
CA THR A 698 -14.65 26.11 -10.77
C THR A 698 -16.05 26.52 -10.34
N LYS A 699 -16.27 27.79 -10.01
CA LYS A 699 -17.49 28.29 -9.32
C LYS A 699 -17.72 27.66 -7.94
N LEU A 700 -16.76 26.87 -7.43
CA LEU A 700 -16.79 26.27 -6.12
C LEU A 700 -15.98 27.13 -5.13
N THR A 701 -16.51 27.25 -3.92
CA THR A 701 -15.80 27.81 -2.77
C THR A 701 -15.31 26.66 -1.90
N GLY A 702 -14.43 26.95 -0.93
CA GLY A 702 -14.00 25.96 0.05
C GLY A 702 -15.17 25.29 0.78
N SER A 703 -16.26 26.04 1.05
CA SER A 703 -17.45 25.53 1.74
C SER A 703 -18.43 24.76 0.84
N SER A 704 -18.46 25.03 -0.47
CA SER A 704 -19.34 24.34 -1.43
C SER A 704 -18.67 23.20 -2.18
N GLY A 705 -17.34 23.15 -2.23
CA GLY A 705 -16.55 22.10 -2.86
C GLY A 705 -15.84 21.21 -1.85
N ALA A 706 -14.58 21.55 -1.51
CA ALA A 706 -13.66 20.68 -0.77
C ALA A 706 -14.20 20.25 0.60
N LEU A 707 -14.89 21.14 1.32
CA LEU A 707 -15.56 20.80 2.58
C LEU A 707 -16.59 19.68 2.43
N ARG A 708 -17.28 19.59 1.27
CA ARG A 708 -18.27 18.54 1.01
C ARG A 708 -17.64 17.18 0.77
N VAL A 709 -16.42 17.15 0.23
CA VAL A 709 -15.61 15.93 0.12
C VAL A 709 -15.13 15.51 1.50
N TYR A 710 -14.69 16.45 2.34
CA TYR A 710 -14.28 16.15 3.72
C TYR A 710 -15.44 15.58 4.57
N ALA A 711 -16.64 16.15 4.43
CA ALA A 711 -17.82 15.62 5.12
C ALA A 711 -18.16 14.17 4.68
N GLU A 712 -18.03 13.86 3.39
CA GLU A 712 -18.22 12.48 2.88
C GLU A 712 -17.19 11.50 3.45
N TYR A 713 -15.92 11.94 3.55
CA TYR A 713 -14.85 11.17 4.17
C TYR A 713 -15.16 10.86 5.64
N LEU A 714 -15.55 11.87 6.42
CA LEU A 714 -15.86 11.69 7.84
C LEU A 714 -17.08 10.81 8.10
N ASN A 715 -18.07 10.78 7.20
CA ASN A 715 -19.24 9.91 7.34
C ASN A 715 -18.88 8.42 7.39
N HIS A 716 -17.78 8.02 6.77
CA HIS A 716 -17.40 6.60 6.65
C HIS A 716 -16.16 6.24 7.47
N ARG A 717 -15.16 7.14 7.51
CA ARG A 717 -13.98 6.94 8.34
C ARG A 717 -14.32 7.04 9.84
N ILE A 718 -15.34 7.82 10.21
CA ILE A 718 -15.72 8.20 11.58
C ILE A 718 -14.63 9.05 12.25
N PRO A 719 -14.89 10.32 12.60
CA PRO A 719 -13.88 11.19 13.21
C PRO A 719 -13.61 10.81 14.67
N GLU A 720 -12.40 11.09 15.14
CA GLU A 720 -12.09 11.07 16.58
C GLU A 720 -12.38 12.45 17.20
N THR A 721 -12.85 12.48 18.45
CA THR A 721 -13.12 13.74 19.13
C THR A 721 -11.82 14.55 19.28
N LEU A 722 -11.80 15.77 18.75
CA LEU A 722 -10.67 16.67 18.89
C LEU A 722 -10.63 17.27 20.29
N SER A 723 -9.97 16.55 21.19
CA SER A 723 -9.61 17.04 22.52
C SER A 723 -8.35 17.89 22.46
N LEU A 724 -8.41 19.09 23.05
CA LEU A 724 -7.27 20.00 23.15
C LEU A 724 -6.84 20.09 24.62
N PRO A 725 -5.78 19.38 25.04
CA PRO A 725 -5.27 19.50 26.41
C PRO A 725 -4.94 20.96 26.74
N TRP A 726 -5.39 21.44 27.89
CA TRP A 726 -5.18 22.82 28.30
C TRP A 726 -3.68 23.07 28.59
N PRO A 727 -3.02 24.02 27.90
CA PRO A 727 -1.66 24.38 28.21
C PRO A 727 -1.60 25.20 29.50
N LYS A 728 -0.43 25.17 30.16
CA LYS A 728 -0.16 26.07 31.29
C LYS A 728 -0.25 27.53 30.83
N GLY A 729 -0.76 28.40 31.70
CA GLY A 729 -0.88 29.85 31.42
C GLY A 729 -2.04 30.23 30.50
N ILE A 730 -2.97 29.31 30.22
CA ILE A 730 -4.26 29.68 29.61
C ILE A 730 -5.31 29.87 30.72
N SER A 731 -5.91 31.06 30.75
CA SER A 731 -7.06 31.39 31.62
C SER A 731 -8.31 31.56 30.76
N THR A 732 -9.49 31.26 31.33
CA THR A 732 -10.78 31.49 30.66
C THR A 732 -11.50 32.64 31.33
N LEU A 733 -11.85 33.68 30.55
CA LEU A 733 -12.38 34.94 31.08
C LEU A 733 -13.67 35.32 30.34
N GLY A 734 -14.57 36.00 31.04
CA GLY A 734 -15.88 36.42 30.52
C GLY A 734 -15.77 37.72 29.72
N PHE A 735 -16.58 37.85 28.67
CA PHE A 735 -16.63 39.02 27.81
C PHE A 735 -18.08 39.37 27.45
N ALA A 736 -18.36 40.66 27.36
CA ALA A 736 -19.62 41.19 26.84
C ALA A 736 -19.40 41.83 25.47
N TYR A 737 -20.37 41.68 24.57
CA TYR A 737 -20.40 42.42 23.31
C TYR A 737 -20.84 43.86 23.56
N THR A 738 -20.12 44.79 22.94
CA THR A 738 -20.50 46.21 22.86
C THR A 738 -21.34 46.48 21.60
N ASP A 739 -22.03 47.62 21.56
CA ASP A 739 -22.93 47.98 20.45
C ASP A 739 -22.21 48.10 19.09
N ASN A 740 -20.91 48.42 19.09
CA ASN A 740 -20.07 48.49 17.88
C ASN A 740 -19.50 47.13 17.44
N GLY A 741 -19.75 46.04 18.18
CA GLY A 741 -19.35 44.68 17.83
C GLY A 741 -18.02 44.19 18.42
N SER A 742 -17.32 45.02 19.20
CA SER A 742 -16.14 44.60 19.97
C SER A 742 -16.49 43.80 21.24
N LEU A 743 -15.47 43.25 21.89
CA LEU A 743 -15.61 42.56 23.17
C LEU A 743 -14.89 43.33 24.28
N GLU A 744 -15.60 43.54 25.38
CA GLU A 744 -15.06 44.11 26.61
C GLU A 744 -15.02 43.06 27.71
N LEU A 745 -14.02 43.17 28.59
CA LEU A 745 -13.85 42.24 29.70
C LEU A 745 -14.99 42.40 30.69
N ASP A 746 -15.81 41.36 30.81
CA ASP A 746 -16.89 41.25 31.79
C ASP A 746 -16.77 39.88 32.44
N CYS A 747 -16.02 39.82 33.54
CA CYS A 747 -15.65 38.57 34.22
C CYS A 747 -16.87 37.74 34.68
N GLY A 748 -18.05 38.37 34.83
CA GLY A 748 -19.30 37.71 35.19
C GLY A 748 -20.10 37.18 34.01
N ASN A 749 -19.70 37.48 32.77
CA ASN A 749 -20.45 37.10 31.58
C ASN A 749 -20.42 35.57 31.32
N ALA A 750 -21.51 35.06 30.76
CA ALA A 750 -21.59 33.67 30.33
C ALA A 750 -20.74 33.37 29.10
N PHE A 751 -20.56 34.36 28.21
CA PHE A 751 -19.69 34.22 27.05
C PHE A 751 -18.23 34.32 27.49
N LYS A 752 -17.50 33.20 27.35
CA LYS A 752 -16.12 33.08 27.80
C LYS A 752 -15.16 32.80 26.64
N LEU A 753 -13.97 33.38 26.73
CA LEU A 753 -12.87 33.11 25.81
C LEU A 753 -11.61 32.70 26.57
N PRO A 754 -10.85 31.72 26.06
CA PRO A 754 -9.53 31.42 26.58
C PRO A 754 -8.52 32.48 26.14
N MET A 755 -7.58 32.82 27.02
CA MET A 755 -6.51 33.77 26.78
C MET A 755 -5.20 33.27 27.35
N TRP A 756 -4.09 33.63 26.71
CA TRP A 756 -2.75 33.40 27.25
C TRP A 756 -2.46 34.47 28.30
N ASP A 757 -2.68 34.08 29.56
CA ASP A 757 -2.58 34.92 30.75
C ASP A 757 -1.20 34.73 31.38
N VAL A 758 -0.23 35.48 30.86
CA VAL A 758 1.15 35.46 31.34
C VAL A 758 1.15 35.92 32.81
N ASN A 759 1.60 35.05 33.72
CA ASN A 759 1.64 35.28 35.17
C ASN A 759 0.29 35.41 35.89
N ASN A 760 -0.82 34.89 35.33
CA ASN A 760 -2.16 34.93 35.95
C ASN A 760 -2.67 36.36 36.29
N GLN A 761 -2.19 37.39 35.60
CA GLN A 761 -2.56 38.78 35.87
C GLN A 761 -4.03 39.04 35.53
N LEU A 762 -4.50 38.54 34.40
CA LEU A 762 -5.88 38.78 33.92
C LEU A 762 -6.89 38.03 34.78
N LYS A 763 -6.57 36.81 35.18
CA LYS A 763 -7.38 36.06 36.15
C LYS A 763 -7.46 36.80 37.50
N SER A 764 -6.32 37.29 38.01
CA SER A 764 -6.28 38.06 39.27
C SER A 764 -7.09 39.35 39.18
N GLN A 765 -7.09 40.02 38.02
CA GLN A 765 -7.93 41.19 37.76
C GLN A 765 -9.42 40.83 37.84
N CYS A 766 -9.85 39.69 37.30
CA CYS A 766 -11.23 39.24 37.41
C CYS A 766 -11.64 38.81 38.81
N ASP A 767 -10.73 38.16 39.55
CA ASP A 767 -10.98 37.70 40.91
C ASP A 767 -11.04 38.88 41.92
N SER A 768 -10.41 40.02 41.60
CA SER A 768 -10.39 41.23 42.45
C SER A 768 -11.53 42.23 42.19
N GLN A 769 -12.44 41.96 41.24
CA GLN A 769 -13.57 42.87 40.98
C GLN A 769 -14.64 42.80 42.11
N PRO A 770 -15.04 43.95 42.70
CA PRO A 770 -16.00 44.00 43.82
C PRO A 770 -17.36 43.34 43.53
N ALA A 771 -17.79 43.33 42.26
CA ALA A 771 -19.04 42.71 41.84
C ALA A 771 -19.06 41.18 42.07
N GLN A 772 -17.91 40.49 42.02
CA GLN A 772 -17.84 39.06 42.36
C GLN A 772 -17.83 38.83 43.87
N TRP A 773 -17.29 39.76 44.67
CA TRP A 773 -17.35 39.73 46.13
C TRP A 773 -18.80 39.89 46.62
N ILE A 774 -19.55 40.84 46.05
CA ILE A 774 -20.98 41.03 46.35
C ILE A 774 -21.82 39.83 45.87
N LYS A 775 -21.59 39.30 44.66
CA LYS A 775 -22.31 38.10 44.18
C LYS A 775 -22.02 36.85 45.03
N LYS A 776 -20.81 36.68 45.56
CA LYS A 776 -20.45 35.59 46.49
C LYS A 776 -21.09 35.74 47.88
N LEU A 777 -21.40 36.98 48.30
CA LEU A 777 -22.08 37.29 49.56
C LEU A 777 -23.59 36.97 49.52
N PHE A 778 -24.21 37.01 48.33
CA PHE A 778 -25.64 36.78 48.14
C PHE A 778 -25.97 35.46 47.40
N SER A 779 -24.98 34.60 47.14
CA SER A 779 -25.19 33.23 46.67
C SER A 779 -25.16 32.26 47.86
N TRP A 780 -26.26 32.19 48.61
CA TRP A 780 -26.58 31.13 49.58
C TRP A 780 -27.89 30.47 49.20
#